data_AF-A2EBL3-F1
#
_entry.id   AF-A2EBL3-F1
#
_cell.length_a   1.000
_cell.length_b   1.000
_cell.length_c   1.000
_cell.angle_alpha   90.00
_cell.angle_beta   90.00
_cell.angle_gamma   90.00
#
_symmetry.space_group_name_H-M   'P 1'
#
loop_
_entity.id
_entity.type
_entity.pdbx_description
1 polymer ?
#
loop_
_entity_poly.entity_id
_entity_poly.type
_entity_poly.pdbx_seq_one_letter_code
_entity_poly.pdbx_strand_id
1 'polypeptide(L)'
;MSEDEDSKIVQIMGLDFNNYVAKDARLTIGISVVAIILEIASAILLFKTKPEIMLERRAKIYSSMAWIFASDFIWTFCLAVMGAVQMFMEIVAVSYCFVPLLAYILYISITMGLFGRPFVHQYILIVIYVYAILFSLFIFYTTSPLGKLYPIIGSTNSQKLHQSSYFQKYAPLSLAVNVIQIWFSVQLCFVFKRSKPKIPHVLVTLSDILLVFSFVAVLVYSVFFPCYIAGVWELIVFLACFFSLNASRKFFFRLLSVIHNVLFSAIYVTCLNLFYSAEKAEKSVPDLFVKVLQPIGFYHFYKKGVEAESKNREFMFVLLGFLLTSILAQIGRVVHFKPPKHHENEEGVELNDIIDEPKKKKKKEPGVVLKFIIRIATIIKNIVVFIFKNLSVGAVVVLGITYGYQENQYCFNGICALILITNVLGLFHCPIFYFIMFLTGLIIITATVFETMPEEYIKNDEVWQFLVKTGLKRGKTEAELPIYLWPYIAMVFLCVLITHMGKVKVIYPSTVVMFIFWALALLHLAYLYVFGPNIFSVVYVITGIFIFYSKVLNKVLLTKIAIIVSGISVSLHLTMLMFSEFANTRDFLMSIKFKIGKDEDKLTMKDIIDLTTPQTPGWEAAMLAVTMFCISLTYMNTNPLQKKPSIWIQGIREEFKAVLRSLFFYISWLLMFFFSISNSYPTVIKCVISIFFLLGLKMARFFNKLVGILLYSNTIYIVIEVFLSVFPKLTARTEGQTYAQYEPIRKWCEYIGLYFVDGDKGQGDRNYSMTWQLLFILVIIVNMIAEHPEPTDPKFDNSLGMRVYRAFYMMLHNWLPVFVNISLCVSTLYNPTVFGFFSLLVLIIVQFKPKVLQRGAVWISVLFNFCSSSSTLYGLALQLVTISSVKSLKTNGEISCH
;
A
#
# COMPACT_ATOMS: atom_id res chain seq x y z
N MET A 1 -52.78 -39.50 6.71
CA MET A 1 -51.41 -39.37 7.25
C MET A 1 -51.20 -40.55 8.16
N SER A 2 -50.09 -41.27 8.03
CA SER A 2 -49.76 -42.39 8.92
C SER A 2 -49.20 -41.86 10.25
N GLU A 3 -49.29 -42.62 11.34
CA GLU A 3 -48.74 -42.24 12.66
C GLU A 3 -47.24 -41.84 12.59
N ASP A 4 -46.49 -42.42 11.66
CA ASP A 4 -45.09 -42.08 11.40
C ASP A 4 -44.88 -40.70 10.77
N GLU A 5 -45.84 -40.18 9.99
CA GLU A 5 -45.80 -38.82 9.45
C GLU A 5 -46.12 -37.79 10.54
N ASP A 6 -47.11 -38.08 11.40
CA ASP A 6 -47.49 -37.20 12.51
C ASP A 6 -46.36 -37.07 13.53
N SER A 7 -45.71 -38.18 13.90
CA SER A 7 -44.52 -38.19 14.77
C SER A 7 -43.38 -37.33 14.22
N LYS A 8 -43.09 -37.43 12.91
CA LYS A 8 -42.06 -36.60 12.26
C LYS A 8 -42.43 -35.12 12.23
N ILE A 9 -43.71 -34.78 12.06
CA ILE A 9 -44.17 -33.39 12.10
C ILE A 9 -43.98 -32.79 13.50
N VAL A 10 -44.34 -33.52 14.55
CA VAL A 10 -44.15 -33.07 15.94
C VAL A 10 -42.66 -32.86 16.26
N GLN A 11 -41.79 -33.74 15.77
CA GLN A 11 -40.32 -33.59 15.89
C GLN A 11 -39.76 -32.39 15.11
N ILE A 12 -40.27 -32.13 13.90
CA ILE A 12 -39.86 -30.98 13.07
C ILE A 12 -40.37 -29.66 13.65
N MET A 13 -41.59 -29.64 14.21
CA MET A 13 -42.14 -28.47 14.90
C MET A 13 -41.46 -28.17 16.23
N GLY A 14 -40.58 -29.07 16.71
CA GLY A 14 -39.89 -28.92 18.00
C GLY A 14 -40.81 -29.13 19.20
N LEU A 15 -41.97 -29.78 18.99
CA LEU A 15 -42.92 -30.13 20.04
C LEU A 15 -42.59 -31.50 20.68
N ASP A 16 -41.59 -32.20 20.13
CA ASP A 16 -40.96 -33.40 20.71
C ASP A 16 -39.58 -33.04 21.30
N PHE A 17 -39.18 -33.74 22.36
CA PHE A 17 -37.83 -33.67 22.92
C PHE A 17 -36.77 -34.19 21.94
N ASN A 18 -37.15 -35.05 21.00
CA ASN A 18 -36.27 -35.55 19.93
C ASN A 18 -36.37 -34.68 18.66
N ASN A 19 -36.01 -33.40 18.76
CA ASN A 19 -36.19 -32.42 17.67
C ASN A 19 -34.98 -32.30 16.73
N TYR A 20 -35.23 -31.73 15.53
CA TYR A 20 -34.23 -31.55 14.47
C TYR A 20 -33.24 -30.38 14.68
N VAL A 21 -33.34 -29.63 15.78
CA VAL A 21 -32.86 -28.22 15.83
C VAL A 21 -31.35 -28.07 16.03
N ALA A 22 -30.64 -29.02 16.66
CA ALA A 22 -29.17 -29.03 16.63
C ALA A 22 -28.58 -30.37 17.11
N LYS A 23 -27.59 -30.91 16.38
CA LYS A 23 -26.74 -32.00 16.87
C LYS A 23 -25.76 -31.55 17.97
N ASP A 24 -25.57 -30.24 18.14
CA ASP A 24 -24.62 -29.65 19.10
C ASP A 24 -25.29 -28.56 19.94
N ALA A 25 -25.51 -28.85 21.23
CA ALA A 25 -26.23 -27.97 22.16
C ALA A 25 -25.48 -26.66 22.48
N ARG A 26 -24.19 -26.57 22.16
CA ARG A 26 -23.31 -25.45 22.53
C ARG A 26 -23.76 -24.11 21.93
N LEU A 27 -24.23 -24.10 20.69
CA LEU A 27 -24.69 -22.88 20.02
C LEU A 27 -25.99 -22.36 20.64
N THR A 28 -26.96 -23.25 20.86
CA THR A 28 -28.25 -22.90 21.49
C THR A 28 -28.05 -22.39 22.91
N ILE A 29 -27.18 -23.04 23.69
CA ILE A 29 -26.82 -22.58 25.05
C ILE A 29 -26.13 -21.23 24.97
N GLY A 30 -25.15 -21.05 24.07
CA GLY A 30 -24.44 -19.77 23.91
C GLY A 30 -25.36 -18.60 23.54
N ILE A 31 -26.25 -18.79 22.56
CA ILE A 31 -27.21 -17.75 22.13
C ILE A 31 -28.23 -17.46 23.24
N SER A 32 -28.71 -18.49 23.94
CA SER A 32 -29.66 -18.32 25.05
C SER A 32 -29.02 -17.56 26.22
N VAL A 33 -27.76 -17.84 26.55
CA VAL A 33 -27.02 -17.09 27.57
C VAL A 33 -26.84 -15.63 27.17
N VAL A 34 -26.48 -15.34 25.91
CA VAL A 34 -26.39 -13.96 25.41
C VAL A 34 -27.75 -13.27 25.46
N ALA A 35 -28.83 -13.94 25.06
CA ALA A 35 -30.18 -13.40 25.15
C ALA A 35 -30.58 -13.09 26.60
N ILE A 36 -30.30 -13.99 27.55
CA ILE A 36 -30.53 -13.77 28.99
C ILE A 36 -29.70 -12.57 29.50
N ILE A 37 -28.43 -12.45 29.11
CA ILE A 37 -27.60 -11.29 29.49
C ILE A 37 -28.19 -9.99 28.95
N LEU A 38 -28.65 -9.97 27.69
CA LEU A 38 -29.25 -8.80 27.06
C LEU A 38 -30.62 -8.45 27.66
N GLU A 39 -31.44 -9.46 27.99
CA GLU A 39 -32.71 -9.32 28.72
C GLU A 39 -32.49 -8.75 30.12
N ILE A 40 -31.51 -9.28 30.87
CA ILE A 40 -31.13 -8.76 32.18
C ILE A 40 -30.61 -7.32 32.06
N ALA A 41 -29.76 -7.03 31.07
CA ALA A 41 -29.27 -5.68 30.83
C ALA A 41 -30.42 -4.72 30.46
N SER A 42 -31.36 -5.17 29.63
CA SER A 42 -32.58 -4.43 29.27
C SER A 42 -33.45 -4.18 30.51
N ALA A 43 -33.67 -5.20 31.34
CA ALA A 43 -34.41 -5.09 32.59
C ALA A 43 -33.74 -4.10 33.55
N ILE A 44 -32.42 -4.16 33.73
CA ILE A 44 -31.67 -3.21 34.57
C ILE A 44 -31.81 -1.78 34.04
N LEU A 45 -31.76 -1.59 32.71
CA LEU A 45 -31.93 -0.28 32.08
C LEU A 45 -33.38 0.23 32.22
N LEU A 46 -34.37 -0.64 32.11
CA LEU A 46 -35.79 -0.36 32.36
C LEU A 46 -36.03 0.05 33.81
N PHE A 47 -35.44 -0.65 34.78
CA PHE A 47 -35.57 -0.32 36.21
C PHE A 47 -34.95 1.04 36.56
N LYS A 48 -33.91 1.48 35.85
CA LYS A 48 -33.24 2.77 36.09
C LYS A 48 -33.86 3.95 35.35
N THR A 49 -34.83 3.72 34.47
CA THR A 49 -35.37 4.77 33.59
C THR A 49 -36.90 4.77 33.65
N LYS A 50 -37.53 5.92 33.93
CA LYS A 50 -39.00 6.02 33.88
C LYS A 50 -39.50 5.62 32.48
N PRO A 51 -40.57 4.80 32.37
CA PRO A 51 -41.05 4.27 31.09
C PRO A 51 -41.43 5.39 30.11
N GLU A 52 -41.97 6.52 30.60
CA GLU A 52 -42.28 7.71 29.79
C GLU A 52 -41.05 8.31 29.11
N ILE A 53 -39.96 8.49 29.86
CA ILE A 53 -38.68 9.03 29.36
C ILE A 53 -38.05 8.04 28.38
N MET A 54 -38.18 6.75 28.62
CA MET A 54 -37.70 5.71 27.71
C MET A 54 -38.51 5.72 26.40
N LEU A 55 -39.83 5.82 26.46
CA LEU A 55 -40.71 5.92 25.28
C LEU A 55 -40.41 7.19 24.48
N GLU A 56 -40.18 8.33 25.13
CA GLU A 56 -39.80 9.57 24.47
C GLU A 56 -38.42 9.46 23.79
N ARG A 57 -37.41 8.91 24.49
CA ARG A 57 -36.07 8.68 23.92
C ARG A 57 -36.10 7.66 22.80
N ARG A 58 -36.87 6.58 22.93
CA ARG A 58 -37.09 5.57 21.89
C ARG A 58 -37.74 6.23 20.68
N ALA A 59 -38.84 6.94 20.86
CA ALA A 59 -39.49 7.68 19.78
C ALA A 59 -38.52 8.64 19.09
N LYS A 60 -37.64 9.33 19.84
CA LYS A 60 -36.60 10.22 19.29
C LYS A 60 -35.48 9.48 18.53
N ILE A 61 -35.07 8.29 18.97
CA ILE A 61 -34.08 7.46 18.27
C ILE A 61 -34.68 6.89 16.98
N TYR A 62 -35.88 6.30 17.06
CA TYR A 62 -36.54 5.68 15.92
C TYR A 62 -37.05 6.69 14.89
N SER A 63 -37.32 7.94 15.30
CA SER A 63 -37.61 9.06 14.39
C SER A 63 -36.36 9.76 13.85
N SER A 64 -35.16 9.38 14.31
CA SER A 64 -33.92 9.97 13.82
C SER A 64 -33.63 9.54 12.37
N MET A 65 -33.03 10.45 11.59
CA MET A 65 -32.62 10.10 10.22
C MET A 65 -31.58 9.00 10.16
N ALA A 66 -30.68 8.95 11.14
CA ALA A 66 -29.64 7.93 11.16
C ALA A 66 -30.26 6.54 11.29
N TRP A 67 -31.27 6.38 12.16
CA TRP A 67 -31.99 5.12 12.31
C TRP A 67 -32.82 4.76 11.08
N ILE A 68 -33.57 5.72 10.51
CA ILE A 68 -34.36 5.50 9.29
C ILE A 68 -33.45 5.09 8.13
N PHE A 69 -32.32 5.78 7.97
CA PHE A 69 -31.33 5.47 6.94
C PHE A 69 -30.72 4.09 7.14
N ALA A 70 -30.29 3.76 8.37
CA ALA A 70 -29.73 2.45 8.68
C ALA A 70 -30.75 1.32 8.48
N SER A 71 -32.00 1.53 8.90
CA SER A 71 -33.08 0.56 8.76
C SER A 71 -33.44 0.33 7.30
N ASP A 72 -33.59 1.40 6.51
CA ASP A 72 -33.86 1.30 5.07
C ASP A 72 -32.67 0.64 4.34
N PHE A 73 -31.43 0.93 4.73
CA PHE A 73 -30.24 0.29 4.15
C PHE A 73 -30.18 -1.21 4.48
N ILE A 74 -30.34 -1.59 5.74
CA ILE A 74 -30.34 -3.00 6.17
C ILE A 74 -31.48 -3.77 5.51
N TRP A 75 -32.68 -3.18 5.44
CA TRP A 75 -33.83 -3.79 4.78
C TRP A 75 -33.59 -3.98 3.28
N THR A 76 -33.04 -2.97 2.59
CA THR A 76 -32.73 -3.09 1.16
C THR A 76 -31.60 -4.10 0.92
N PHE A 77 -30.61 -4.16 1.80
CA PHE A 77 -29.54 -5.16 1.77
C PHE A 77 -30.07 -6.58 1.95
N CYS A 78 -30.96 -6.80 2.90
CA CYS A 78 -31.57 -8.11 3.11
C CYS A 78 -32.41 -8.51 1.88
N LEU A 79 -33.14 -7.57 1.30
CA LEU A 79 -33.88 -7.77 0.05
C LEU A 79 -32.97 -8.09 -1.15
N ALA A 80 -31.79 -7.45 -1.24
CA ALA A 80 -30.77 -7.75 -2.23
C ALA A 80 -30.25 -9.19 -2.13
N VAL A 81 -29.93 -9.64 -0.91
CA VAL A 81 -29.51 -11.03 -0.66
C VAL A 81 -30.63 -12.01 -1.01
N MET A 82 -31.89 -11.70 -0.64
CA MET A 82 -33.03 -12.54 -1.01
C MET A 82 -33.19 -12.67 -2.53
N GLY A 83 -32.97 -11.59 -3.28
CA GLY A 83 -32.97 -11.62 -4.75
C GLY A 83 -31.86 -12.50 -5.34
N ALA A 84 -30.67 -12.49 -4.74
CA ALA A 84 -29.56 -13.36 -5.16
C ALA A 84 -29.81 -14.84 -4.81
N VAL A 85 -30.41 -15.12 -3.65
CA VAL A 85 -30.73 -16.49 -3.21
C VAL A 85 -31.67 -17.21 -4.17
N GLN A 86 -32.48 -16.48 -4.95
CA GLN A 86 -33.38 -17.08 -5.94
C GLN A 86 -32.67 -17.84 -7.04
N MET A 87 -31.42 -17.49 -7.33
CA MET A 87 -30.61 -18.22 -8.30
C MET A 87 -30.39 -19.67 -7.86
N PHE A 88 -30.26 -19.93 -6.55
CA PHE A 88 -30.11 -21.29 -6.03
C PHE A 88 -31.40 -22.09 -6.03
N MET A 89 -32.54 -21.40 -6.13
CA MET A 89 -33.83 -22.07 -6.02
C MET A 89 -34.18 -22.83 -7.30
N GLU A 90 -33.56 -22.53 -8.45
CA GLU A 90 -33.75 -23.14 -9.79
C GLU A 90 -35.22 -23.29 -10.25
N ILE A 91 -36.17 -22.81 -9.46
CA ILE A 91 -37.59 -22.98 -9.67
C ILE A 91 -38.15 -21.64 -10.13
N VAL A 92 -38.45 -21.57 -11.43
CA VAL A 92 -39.02 -20.40 -12.10
C VAL A 92 -40.25 -19.86 -11.36
N ALA A 93 -41.09 -20.73 -10.78
CA ALA A 93 -42.27 -20.35 -10.01
C ALA A 93 -41.96 -19.53 -8.73
N VAL A 94 -40.84 -19.82 -8.05
CA VAL A 94 -40.37 -19.05 -6.87
C VAL A 94 -39.85 -17.69 -7.30
N SER A 95 -39.12 -17.63 -8.42
CA SER A 95 -38.58 -16.40 -8.99
C SER A 95 -39.68 -15.42 -9.43
N TYR A 96 -40.82 -15.91 -9.94
CA TYR A 96 -41.96 -15.03 -10.28
C TYR A 96 -42.56 -14.33 -9.06
N CYS A 97 -42.57 -14.98 -7.90
CA CYS A 97 -43.05 -14.38 -6.65
C CYS A 97 -42.20 -13.19 -6.19
N PHE A 98 -40.99 -13.01 -6.74
CA PHE A 98 -40.13 -11.87 -6.42
C PHE A 98 -40.34 -10.64 -7.29
N VAL A 99 -40.95 -10.80 -8.46
CA VAL A 99 -41.07 -9.73 -9.46
C VAL A 99 -41.69 -8.45 -8.87
N PRO A 100 -42.73 -8.49 -8.00
CA PRO A 100 -43.25 -7.28 -7.35
C PRO A 100 -42.21 -6.57 -6.47
N LEU A 101 -41.37 -7.32 -5.76
CA LEU A 101 -40.30 -6.77 -4.93
C LEU A 101 -39.16 -6.21 -5.78
N LEU A 102 -38.81 -6.89 -6.89
CA LEU A 102 -37.83 -6.39 -7.86
C LEU A 102 -38.27 -5.06 -8.47
N ALA A 103 -39.53 -4.97 -8.92
CA ALA A 103 -40.10 -3.74 -9.47
C ALA A 103 -40.07 -2.60 -8.45
N TYR A 104 -40.34 -2.90 -7.18
CA TYR A 104 -40.23 -1.93 -6.11
C TYR A 104 -38.80 -1.46 -5.85
N ILE A 105 -37.81 -2.37 -5.78
CA ILE A 105 -36.38 -2.02 -5.60
C ILE A 105 -35.93 -1.09 -6.73
N LEU A 106 -36.29 -1.43 -7.96
CA LEU A 106 -36.00 -0.64 -9.16
C LEU A 106 -36.60 0.75 -9.05
N TYR A 107 -37.89 0.84 -8.76
CA TYR A 107 -38.60 2.10 -8.63
C TYR A 107 -37.99 2.97 -7.53
N ILE A 108 -37.71 2.40 -6.36
CA ILE A 108 -37.11 3.13 -5.25
C ILE A 108 -35.70 3.58 -5.57
N SER A 109 -34.85 2.70 -6.11
CA SER A 109 -33.47 3.06 -6.41
C SER A 109 -33.39 4.17 -7.44
N ILE A 110 -34.22 4.10 -8.49
CA ILE A 110 -34.33 5.17 -9.50
C ILE A 110 -34.86 6.47 -8.89
N THR A 111 -35.97 6.43 -8.15
CA THR A 111 -36.55 7.66 -7.59
C THR A 111 -35.67 8.32 -6.53
N MET A 112 -35.01 7.54 -5.67
CA MET A 112 -34.02 8.04 -4.73
C MET A 112 -32.76 8.54 -5.44
N GLY A 113 -32.30 7.87 -6.51
CA GLY A 113 -31.18 8.29 -7.33
C GLY A 113 -31.41 9.61 -8.08
N LEU A 114 -32.63 9.83 -8.59
CA LEU A 114 -32.99 11.05 -9.34
C LEU A 114 -33.30 12.24 -8.43
N PHE A 115 -34.08 12.00 -7.37
CA PHE A 115 -34.74 13.06 -6.60
C PHE A 115 -34.40 13.06 -5.12
N GLY A 116 -33.67 12.05 -4.63
CA GLY A 116 -33.27 11.93 -3.23
C GLY A 116 -34.43 11.58 -2.29
N ARG A 117 -35.59 11.17 -2.82
CA ARG A 117 -36.77 10.80 -2.04
C ARG A 117 -37.49 9.63 -2.70
N PRO A 118 -38.00 8.65 -1.93
CA PRO A 118 -38.90 7.64 -2.48
C PRO A 118 -40.25 8.31 -2.81
N PHE A 119 -40.65 8.29 -4.08
CA PHE A 119 -41.98 8.77 -4.51
C PHE A 119 -43.06 7.71 -4.33
N VAL A 120 -43.10 7.08 -3.16
CA VAL A 120 -44.06 6.02 -2.86
C VAL A 120 -45.01 6.50 -1.77
N HIS A 121 -46.31 6.39 -2.03
CA HIS A 121 -47.33 6.69 -1.04
C HIS A 121 -47.20 5.72 0.16
N GLN A 122 -47.48 6.20 1.37
CA GLN A 122 -47.26 5.43 2.60
C GLN A 122 -48.02 4.09 2.62
N TYR A 123 -49.26 4.05 2.12
CA TYR A 123 -50.03 2.80 2.03
C TYR A 123 -49.39 1.77 1.09
N ILE A 124 -48.78 2.21 -0.01
CA ILE A 124 -48.08 1.30 -0.93
C ILE A 124 -46.84 0.71 -0.25
N LEU A 125 -46.11 1.50 0.56
CA LEU A 125 -44.99 0.99 1.35
C LEU A 125 -45.42 -0.13 2.32
N ILE A 126 -46.56 0.04 3.00
CA ILE A 126 -47.10 -0.97 3.91
C ILE A 126 -47.44 -2.25 3.16
N VAL A 127 -48.14 -2.15 2.02
CA VAL A 127 -48.45 -3.32 1.18
C VAL A 127 -47.18 -4.07 0.79
N ILE A 128 -46.12 -3.34 0.44
CA ILE A 128 -44.86 -3.93 0.02
C ILE A 128 -44.11 -4.58 1.18
N TYR A 129 -44.12 -3.98 2.37
CA TYR A 129 -43.52 -4.59 3.56
C TYR A 129 -44.29 -5.84 4.00
N VAL A 130 -45.63 -5.83 3.94
CA VAL A 130 -46.45 -7.01 4.19
C VAL A 130 -46.15 -8.10 3.17
N TYR A 131 -46.04 -7.75 1.89
CA TYR A 131 -45.66 -8.68 0.84
C TYR A 131 -44.25 -9.26 1.05
N ALA A 132 -43.29 -8.42 1.46
CA ALA A 132 -41.94 -8.88 1.79
C ALA A 132 -41.93 -9.88 2.97
N ILE A 133 -42.77 -9.66 4.00
CA ILE A 133 -42.94 -10.61 5.10
C ILE A 133 -43.50 -11.93 4.59
N LEU A 134 -44.58 -11.90 3.81
CA LEU A 134 -45.19 -13.11 3.25
C LEU A 134 -44.19 -13.87 2.35
N PHE A 135 -43.42 -13.15 1.54
CA PHE A 135 -42.40 -13.73 0.68
C PHE A 135 -41.25 -14.35 1.49
N SER A 136 -40.75 -13.69 2.53
CA SER A 136 -39.73 -14.26 3.42
C SER A 136 -40.23 -15.48 4.18
N LEU A 137 -41.50 -15.49 4.61
CA LEU A 137 -42.14 -16.66 5.22
C LEU A 137 -42.28 -17.82 4.23
N PHE A 138 -42.60 -17.52 2.96
CA PHE A 138 -42.63 -18.50 1.90
C PHE A 138 -41.24 -19.12 1.68
N ILE A 139 -40.17 -18.33 1.59
CA ILE A 139 -38.79 -18.87 1.50
C ILE A 139 -38.44 -19.71 2.74
N PHE A 140 -38.81 -19.24 3.93
CA PHE A 140 -38.58 -19.97 5.17
C PHE A 140 -39.27 -21.34 5.15
N TYR A 141 -40.52 -21.39 4.67
CA TYR A 141 -41.25 -22.64 4.50
C TYR A 141 -40.58 -23.57 3.48
N THR A 142 -40.26 -23.06 2.28
CA THR A 142 -39.66 -23.87 1.20
C THR A 142 -38.26 -24.37 1.56
N THR A 143 -37.55 -23.67 2.46
CA THR A 143 -36.22 -24.09 2.93
C THR A 143 -36.26 -25.05 4.11
N SER A 144 -37.39 -25.13 4.80
CA SER A 144 -37.56 -25.96 5.99
C SER A 144 -37.72 -27.46 5.65
N PRO A 145 -37.49 -28.37 6.61
CA PRO A 145 -37.82 -29.78 6.47
C PRO A 145 -39.31 -30.04 6.15
N LEU A 146 -40.21 -29.15 6.59
CA LEU A 146 -41.63 -29.19 6.25
C LEU A 146 -41.87 -28.92 4.76
N GLY A 147 -41.17 -27.96 4.15
CA GLY A 147 -41.24 -27.70 2.71
C GLY A 147 -40.71 -28.85 1.84
N LYS A 148 -39.82 -29.68 2.40
CA LYS A 148 -39.34 -30.92 1.79
C LYS A 148 -40.42 -32.02 1.77
N LEU A 149 -41.18 -32.14 2.87
CA LEU A 149 -42.23 -33.16 3.04
C LEU A 149 -43.54 -32.76 2.33
N TYR A 150 -43.90 -31.47 2.40
CA TYR A 150 -45.13 -30.90 1.84
C TYR A 150 -44.80 -29.79 0.83
N PRO A 151 -44.43 -30.16 -0.40
CA PRO A 151 -43.93 -29.19 -1.37
C PRO A 151 -45.04 -28.40 -2.04
N ILE A 152 -45.12 -27.10 -1.77
CA ILE A 152 -46.06 -26.17 -2.42
C ILE A 152 -45.76 -26.02 -3.93
N ILE A 153 -44.51 -26.28 -4.34
CA ILE A 153 -44.02 -26.00 -5.71
C ILE A 153 -43.88 -27.29 -6.56
N GLY A 154 -44.51 -28.38 -6.10
CA GLY A 154 -44.44 -29.71 -6.71
C GLY A 154 -43.32 -30.59 -6.15
N SER A 155 -43.59 -31.89 -6.02
CA SER A 155 -42.73 -32.85 -5.31
C SER A 155 -41.36 -33.07 -5.94
N THR A 156 -41.30 -33.16 -7.26
CA THR A 156 -40.05 -33.33 -8.02
C THR A 156 -39.14 -32.10 -7.95
N ASN A 157 -39.72 -30.89 -7.91
CA ASN A 157 -38.96 -29.64 -7.83
C ASN A 157 -38.41 -29.39 -6.42
N SER A 158 -39.20 -29.68 -5.37
CA SER A 158 -38.72 -29.57 -3.98
C SER A 158 -37.61 -30.57 -3.67
N GLN A 159 -37.70 -31.81 -4.17
CA GLN A 159 -36.62 -32.79 -4.00
C GLN A 159 -35.32 -32.35 -4.67
N LYS A 160 -35.37 -31.81 -5.90
CA LYS A 160 -34.20 -31.25 -6.59
C LYS A 160 -33.57 -30.10 -5.82
N LEU A 161 -34.40 -29.20 -5.27
CA LEU A 161 -33.93 -28.06 -4.47
C LEU A 161 -33.13 -28.52 -3.24
N HIS A 162 -33.69 -29.43 -2.44
CA HIS A 162 -33.05 -29.90 -1.20
C HIS A 162 -31.83 -30.82 -1.44
N GLN A 163 -31.69 -31.38 -2.65
CA GLN A 163 -30.54 -32.19 -3.06
C GLN A 163 -29.40 -31.34 -3.66
N SER A 164 -29.63 -30.06 -3.97
CA SER A 164 -28.60 -29.17 -4.48
C SER A 164 -27.53 -28.89 -3.43
N SER A 165 -26.27 -29.16 -3.76
CA SER A 165 -25.11 -28.87 -2.90
C SER A 165 -24.98 -27.38 -2.59
N TYR A 166 -25.40 -26.51 -3.52
CA TYR A 166 -25.43 -25.06 -3.36
C TYR A 166 -26.47 -24.62 -2.34
N PHE A 167 -27.66 -25.19 -2.43
CA PHE A 167 -28.74 -24.92 -1.47
C PHE A 167 -28.28 -25.26 -0.05
N GLN A 168 -27.64 -26.41 0.16
CA GLN A 168 -27.14 -26.82 1.48
C GLN A 168 -26.05 -25.87 2.02
N LYS A 169 -25.19 -25.32 1.16
CA LYS A 169 -24.12 -24.38 1.54
C LYS A 169 -24.66 -23.01 1.95
N TYR A 170 -25.66 -22.48 1.26
CA TYR A 170 -26.15 -21.10 1.43
C TYR A 170 -27.51 -20.96 2.13
N ALA A 171 -28.24 -22.06 2.37
CA ALA A 171 -29.50 -22.05 3.11
C ALA A 171 -29.39 -21.40 4.50
N PRO A 172 -28.32 -21.63 5.31
CA PRO A 172 -28.20 -20.97 6.61
C PRO A 172 -28.13 -19.43 6.51
N LEU A 173 -27.41 -18.92 5.50
CA LEU A 173 -27.30 -17.48 5.24
C LEU A 173 -28.66 -16.90 4.82
N SER A 174 -29.37 -17.59 3.92
CA SER A 174 -30.73 -17.22 3.50
C SER A 174 -31.69 -17.15 4.69
N LEU A 175 -31.69 -18.17 5.55
CA LEU A 175 -32.54 -18.22 6.74
C LEU A 175 -32.25 -17.07 7.71
N ALA A 176 -30.98 -16.80 8.01
CA ALA A 176 -30.60 -15.71 8.90
C ALA A 176 -31.05 -14.34 8.35
N VAL A 177 -30.85 -14.10 7.05
CA VAL A 177 -31.25 -12.84 6.41
C VAL A 177 -32.77 -12.69 6.32
N ASN A 178 -33.52 -13.77 6.09
CA ASN A 178 -34.98 -13.75 6.09
C ASN A 178 -35.56 -13.33 7.44
N VAL A 179 -35.00 -13.83 8.55
CA VAL A 179 -35.44 -13.44 9.90
C VAL A 179 -35.20 -11.95 10.15
N ILE A 180 -34.02 -11.45 9.77
CA ILE A 180 -33.68 -10.02 9.87
C ILE A 180 -34.64 -9.20 9.00
N GLN A 181 -34.92 -9.65 7.77
CA GLN A 181 -35.83 -8.99 6.85
C GLN A 181 -37.25 -8.90 7.41
N ILE A 182 -37.79 -9.99 7.96
CA ILE A 182 -39.12 -10.01 8.58
C ILE A 182 -39.14 -8.99 9.72
N TRP A 183 -38.13 -9.01 10.59
CA TRP A 183 -38.04 -8.09 11.72
C TRP A 183 -38.02 -6.61 11.27
N PHE A 184 -37.16 -6.24 10.32
CA PHE A 184 -37.10 -4.87 9.81
C PHE A 184 -38.36 -4.47 9.05
N SER A 185 -38.98 -5.39 8.29
CA SER A 185 -40.25 -5.12 7.58
C SER A 185 -41.36 -4.81 8.58
N VAL A 186 -41.46 -5.57 9.67
CA VAL A 186 -42.40 -5.33 10.77
C VAL A 186 -42.11 -3.98 11.44
N GLN A 187 -40.86 -3.68 11.80
CA GLN A 187 -40.50 -2.39 12.39
C GLN A 187 -40.87 -1.22 11.47
N LEU A 188 -40.56 -1.32 10.17
CA LEU A 188 -40.86 -0.28 9.20
C LEU A 188 -42.36 -0.09 9.00
N CYS A 189 -43.19 -1.15 9.12
CA CYS A 189 -44.65 -1.04 9.14
C CYS A 189 -45.22 -0.18 10.27
N PHE A 190 -44.55 -0.09 11.43
CA PHE A 190 -45.09 0.56 12.63
C PHE A 190 -44.44 1.90 13.00
N VAL A 191 -43.35 2.31 12.36
CA VAL A 191 -42.57 3.53 12.72
C VAL A 191 -43.15 4.86 12.14
N PHE A 192 -44.33 4.85 11.52
CA PHE A 192 -44.76 5.89 10.57
C PHE A 192 -45.25 7.26 11.09
N LYS A 193 -44.89 7.71 12.30
CA LYS A 193 -44.92 9.15 12.60
C LYS A 193 -43.57 9.79 12.23
N ARG A 194 -43.33 9.96 10.92
CA ARG A 194 -42.10 10.59 10.38
C ARG A 194 -42.10 12.09 10.70
N SER A 195 -41.52 12.49 11.82
CA SER A 195 -41.19 13.90 12.06
C SER A 195 -40.25 14.41 10.97
N LYS A 196 -40.46 15.65 10.45
CA LYS A 196 -39.61 16.25 9.40
C LYS A 196 -38.12 16.15 9.80
N PRO A 197 -37.34 15.30 9.12
CA PRO A 197 -36.02 15.01 9.60
C PRO A 197 -35.03 16.16 9.33
N LYS A 198 -34.22 16.51 10.33
CA LYS A 198 -33.05 17.38 10.17
C LYS A 198 -31.82 16.52 9.89
N ILE A 199 -31.17 16.69 8.74
CA ILE A 199 -29.94 15.98 8.43
C ILE A 199 -28.75 16.62 9.17
N PRO A 200 -27.91 15.82 9.87
CA PRO A 200 -26.66 16.31 10.43
C PRO A 200 -25.71 16.84 9.33
N HIS A 201 -25.11 18.01 9.55
CA HIS A 201 -24.17 18.64 8.59
C HIS A 201 -23.01 17.71 8.17
N VAL A 202 -22.65 16.74 9.02
CA VAL A 202 -21.63 15.72 8.74
C VAL A 202 -21.99 14.86 7.52
N LEU A 203 -23.26 14.49 7.33
CA LEU A 203 -23.72 13.67 6.20
C LEU A 203 -23.63 14.42 4.86
N VAL A 204 -23.77 15.75 4.87
CA VAL A 204 -23.61 16.58 3.66
C VAL A 204 -22.15 16.63 3.24
N THR A 205 -21.22 16.76 4.19
CA THR A 205 -19.77 16.71 3.91
C THR A 205 -19.33 15.31 3.48
N LEU A 206 -19.95 14.25 3.99
CA LEU A 206 -19.70 12.87 3.56
C LEU A 206 -20.22 12.60 2.14
N SER A 207 -21.21 13.37 1.67
CA SER A 207 -21.91 13.13 0.40
C SER A 207 -20.99 13.15 -0.83
N ASP A 208 -19.98 14.03 -0.85
CA ASP A 208 -19.02 14.11 -1.95
C ASP A 208 -18.09 12.89 -1.99
N ILE A 209 -17.67 12.42 -0.83
CA ILE A 209 -16.82 11.22 -0.70
C ILE A 209 -17.62 9.98 -1.12
N LEU A 210 -18.86 9.87 -0.63
CA LEU A 210 -19.77 8.79 -1.01
C LEU A 210 -20.04 8.76 -2.51
N LEU A 211 -20.25 9.94 -3.12
CA LEU A 211 -20.45 10.06 -4.57
C LEU A 211 -19.25 9.51 -5.35
N VAL A 212 -18.03 9.90 -4.99
CA VAL A 212 -16.82 9.37 -5.64
C VAL A 212 -16.70 7.86 -5.44
N PHE A 213 -16.93 7.37 -4.23
CA PHE A 213 -16.90 5.94 -3.94
C PHE A 213 -17.92 5.15 -4.78
N SER A 214 -19.10 5.72 -5.05
CA SER A 214 -20.11 5.08 -5.88
C SER A 214 -19.66 4.88 -7.33
N PHE A 215 -18.98 5.87 -7.92
CA PHE A 215 -18.43 5.76 -9.27
C PHE A 215 -17.33 4.69 -9.34
N VAL A 216 -16.45 4.65 -8.33
CA VAL A 216 -15.39 3.63 -8.23
C VAL A 216 -16.00 2.24 -8.05
N ALA A 217 -17.02 2.09 -7.20
CA ALA A 217 -17.69 0.81 -6.99
C ALA A 217 -18.34 0.28 -8.28
N VAL A 218 -18.96 1.14 -9.07
CA VAL A 218 -19.51 0.79 -10.39
C VAL A 218 -18.41 0.38 -11.37
N LEU A 219 -17.30 1.14 -11.43
CA LEU A 219 -16.16 0.83 -12.30
C LEU A 219 -15.57 -0.54 -11.95
N VAL A 220 -15.31 -0.80 -10.66
CA VAL A 220 -14.79 -2.09 -10.20
C VAL A 220 -15.77 -3.21 -10.54
N TYR A 221 -17.07 -3.04 -10.24
CA TYR A 221 -18.09 -4.02 -10.56
C TYR A 221 -18.15 -4.36 -12.05
N SER A 222 -17.99 -3.36 -12.91
CA SER A 222 -18.03 -3.52 -14.37
C SER A 222 -16.85 -4.33 -14.91
N VAL A 223 -15.65 -4.13 -14.36
CA VAL A 223 -14.45 -4.89 -14.74
C VAL A 223 -14.47 -6.32 -14.19
N PHE A 224 -15.07 -6.55 -13.01
CA PHE A 224 -15.24 -7.90 -12.45
C PHE A 224 -16.22 -8.76 -13.25
N PHE A 225 -17.19 -8.14 -13.91
CA PHE A 225 -18.21 -8.82 -14.69
C PHE A 225 -18.35 -8.16 -16.06
N PRO A 226 -17.33 -8.33 -16.93
CA PRO A 226 -17.27 -7.61 -18.18
C PRO A 226 -18.42 -8.07 -19.09
N CYS A 227 -19.10 -7.11 -19.71
CA CYS A 227 -20.10 -7.28 -20.78
C CYS A 227 -20.26 -5.93 -21.50
N TYR A 228 -20.90 -5.88 -22.68
CA TYR A 228 -21.10 -4.58 -23.35
C TYR A 228 -21.95 -3.61 -22.53
N ILE A 229 -22.92 -4.11 -21.76
CA ILE A 229 -23.67 -3.31 -20.79
C ILE A 229 -22.74 -2.70 -19.72
N ALA A 230 -21.77 -3.48 -19.20
CA ALA A 230 -20.78 -2.99 -18.25
C ALA A 230 -19.91 -1.88 -18.87
N GLY A 231 -19.54 -2.00 -20.15
CA GLY A 231 -18.84 -0.94 -20.89
C GLY A 231 -19.63 0.37 -20.96
N VAL A 232 -20.98 0.33 -21.01
CA VAL A 232 -21.83 1.53 -20.92
C VAL A 232 -21.75 2.16 -19.53
N TRP A 233 -21.74 1.35 -18.46
CA TRP A 233 -21.57 1.85 -17.10
C TRP A 233 -20.20 2.50 -16.91
N GLU A 234 -19.14 1.88 -17.40
CA GLU A 234 -17.78 2.42 -17.39
C GLU A 234 -17.67 3.72 -18.16
N LEU A 235 -18.30 3.82 -19.35
CA LEU A 235 -18.32 5.06 -20.13
C LEU A 235 -18.96 6.22 -19.36
N ILE A 236 -20.06 5.98 -18.65
CA ILE A 236 -20.71 7.02 -17.84
C ILE A 236 -19.79 7.46 -16.69
N VAL A 237 -19.15 6.52 -16.00
CA VAL A 237 -18.19 6.80 -14.93
C VAL A 237 -16.99 7.58 -15.48
N PHE A 238 -16.44 7.14 -16.61
CA PHE A 238 -15.30 7.76 -17.27
C PHE A 238 -15.59 9.20 -17.70
N LEU A 239 -16.74 9.45 -18.32
CA LEU A 239 -17.16 10.81 -18.67
C LEU A 239 -17.30 11.67 -17.41
N ALA A 240 -17.87 11.13 -16.33
CA ALA A 240 -18.05 11.85 -15.07
C ALA A 240 -16.73 12.36 -14.45
N CYS A 241 -15.60 11.70 -14.72
CA CYS A 241 -14.27 12.09 -14.24
C CYS A 241 -13.75 13.43 -14.80
N PHE A 242 -14.29 13.91 -15.93
CA PHE A 242 -13.87 15.17 -16.56
C PHE A 242 -14.70 16.38 -16.11
N PHE A 243 -15.80 16.17 -15.39
CA PHE A 243 -16.71 17.22 -14.97
C PHE A 243 -16.60 17.52 -13.48
N SER A 244 -16.95 18.74 -13.08
CA SER A 244 -16.99 19.12 -11.66
C SER A 244 -17.91 18.19 -10.85
N LEU A 245 -17.59 17.94 -9.58
CA LEU A 245 -18.43 17.14 -8.68
C LEU A 245 -19.91 17.59 -8.67
N ASN A 246 -20.18 18.88 -8.86
CA ASN A 246 -21.54 19.40 -8.98
C ASN A 246 -22.26 18.94 -10.26
N ALA A 247 -21.56 18.87 -11.39
CA ALA A 247 -22.09 18.33 -12.64
C ALA A 247 -22.23 16.81 -12.58
N SER A 248 -21.22 16.11 -12.04
CA SER A 248 -21.27 14.66 -11.79
C SER A 248 -22.44 14.29 -10.88
N ARG A 249 -22.71 15.10 -9.86
CA ARG A 249 -23.88 14.99 -8.99
C ARG A 249 -25.21 15.19 -9.72
N LYS A 250 -25.35 16.28 -10.47
CA LYS A 250 -26.64 16.70 -11.05
C LYS A 250 -27.04 15.88 -12.29
N PHE A 251 -26.08 15.36 -13.04
CA PHE A 251 -26.30 14.69 -14.31
C PHE A 251 -25.81 13.24 -14.29
N PHE A 252 -24.50 13.01 -14.17
CA PHE A 252 -23.92 11.67 -14.33
C PHE A 252 -24.39 10.66 -13.30
N PHE A 253 -24.53 11.06 -12.04
CA PHE A 253 -25.03 10.17 -10.98
C PHE A 253 -26.48 9.75 -11.22
N ARG A 254 -27.32 10.69 -11.69
CA ARG A 254 -28.72 10.43 -12.05
C ARG A 254 -28.82 9.49 -13.24
N LEU A 255 -28.04 9.78 -14.28
CA LEU A 255 -27.95 8.97 -15.48
C LEU A 255 -27.49 7.55 -15.13
N LEU A 256 -26.42 7.44 -14.32
CA LEU A 256 -25.87 6.16 -13.89
C LEU A 256 -26.85 5.36 -13.06
N SER A 257 -27.54 5.98 -12.11
CA SER A 257 -28.54 5.31 -11.28
C SER A 257 -29.69 4.74 -12.13
N VAL A 258 -30.15 5.45 -13.17
CA VAL A 258 -31.19 4.92 -14.07
C VAL A 258 -30.64 3.79 -14.93
N ILE A 259 -29.55 4.04 -15.66
CA ILE A 259 -29.00 3.10 -16.64
C ILE A 259 -28.50 1.82 -15.95
N HIS A 260 -27.81 1.93 -14.82
CA HIS A 260 -27.34 0.78 -14.05
C HIS A 260 -28.52 -0.09 -13.61
N ASN A 261 -29.51 0.48 -12.93
CA ASN A 261 -30.63 -0.28 -12.37
C ASN A 261 -31.46 -0.99 -13.46
N VAL A 262 -31.74 -0.31 -14.58
CA VAL A 262 -32.51 -0.88 -15.70
C VAL A 262 -31.74 -2.01 -16.37
N LEU A 263 -30.47 -1.78 -16.74
CA LEU A 263 -29.67 -2.78 -17.46
C LEU A 263 -29.29 -3.96 -16.56
N PHE A 264 -28.96 -3.72 -15.29
CA PHE A 264 -28.71 -4.78 -14.31
C PHE A 264 -29.93 -5.69 -14.15
N SER A 265 -31.12 -5.11 -14.05
CA SER A 265 -32.35 -5.89 -13.91
C SER A 265 -32.69 -6.69 -15.16
N ALA A 266 -32.38 -6.16 -16.35
CA ALA A 266 -32.51 -6.90 -17.59
C ALA A 266 -31.59 -8.14 -17.61
N ILE A 267 -30.32 -7.99 -17.17
CA ILE A 267 -29.40 -9.13 -17.03
C ILE A 267 -29.92 -10.12 -15.99
N TYR A 268 -30.31 -9.65 -14.79
CA TYR A 268 -30.84 -10.49 -13.71
C TYR A 268 -32.02 -11.36 -14.16
N VAL A 269 -32.95 -10.79 -14.91
CA VAL A 269 -34.11 -11.51 -15.46
C VAL A 269 -33.68 -12.63 -16.40
N THR A 270 -32.65 -12.42 -17.22
CA THR A 270 -32.10 -13.47 -18.10
C THR A 270 -31.34 -14.54 -17.32
N CYS A 271 -30.61 -14.18 -16.27
CA CYS A 271 -29.94 -15.17 -15.40
C CYS A 271 -30.94 -16.10 -14.70
N LEU A 272 -32.12 -15.59 -14.31
CA LEU A 272 -33.17 -16.40 -13.69
C LEU A 272 -34.03 -17.18 -14.70
N ASN A 273 -33.79 -17.04 -16.01
CA ASN A 273 -34.64 -17.61 -17.07
C ASN A 273 -36.14 -17.31 -16.89
N LEU A 274 -36.47 -16.11 -16.39
CA LEU A 274 -37.85 -15.76 -16.00
C LEU A 274 -38.82 -15.73 -17.18
N PHE A 275 -38.40 -15.26 -18.36
CA PHE A 275 -39.29 -15.13 -19.52
C PHE A 275 -38.95 -16.07 -20.67
N TYR A 276 -37.67 -16.42 -20.85
CA TYR A 276 -37.19 -17.30 -21.90
C TYR A 276 -35.96 -18.06 -21.41
N SER A 277 -35.88 -19.36 -21.66
CA SER A 277 -34.77 -20.18 -21.14
C SER A 277 -33.56 -20.15 -22.06
N ALA A 278 -32.36 -20.09 -21.48
CA ALA A 278 -31.10 -20.11 -22.21
C ALA A 278 -30.99 -21.30 -23.19
N GLU A 279 -31.43 -22.49 -22.77
CA GLU A 279 -31.41 -23.70 -23.62
C GLU A 279 -32.34 -23.59 -24.84
N LYS A 280 -33.51 -22.96 -24.68
CA LYS A 280 -34.42 -22.69 -25.81
C LYS A 280 -33.85 -21.61 -26.71
N ALA A 281 -33.21 -20.59 -26.14
CA ALA A 281 -32.57 -19.52 -26.89
C ALA A 281 -31.44 -20.05 -27.78
N GLU A 282 -30.54 -20.86 -27.21
CA GLU A 282 -29.46 -21.54 -27.92
C GLU A 282 -30.00 -22.42 -29.06
N LYS A 283 -31.07 -23.21 -28.82
CA LYS A 283 -31.67 -24.09 -29.85
C LYS A 283 -32.39 -23.32 -30.97
N SER A 284 -33.07 -22.23 -30.64
CA SER A 284 -33.90 -21.48 -31.58
C SER A 284 -33.08 -20.64 -32.56
N VAL A 285 -32.04 -19.96 -32.09
CA VAL A 285 -31.18 -19.09 -32.91
C VAL A 285 -29.73 -19.13 -32.37
N PRO A 286 -28.97 -20.21 -32.63
CA PRO A 286 -27.65 -20.44 -32.00
C PRO A 286 -26.66 -19.30 -32.27
N ASP A 287 -26.62 -18.84 -33.53
CA ASP A 287 -25.74 -17.75 -33.95
C ASP A 287 -26.06 -16.44 -33.22
N LEU A 288 -27.33 -16.02 -33.18
CA LEU A 288 -27.72 -14.77 -32.50
C LEU A 288 -27.47 -14.85 -30.99
N PHE A 289 -27.70 -16.02 -30.39
CA PHE A 289 -27.50 -16.26 -28.96
C PHE A 289 -26.04 -16.07 -28.55
N VAL A 290 -25.12 -16.78 -29.22
CA VAL A 290 -23.69 -16.72 -28.90
C VAL A 290 -23.05 -15.41 -29.36
N LYS A 291 -23.47 -14.89 -30.52
CA LYS A 291 -22.79 -13.74 -31.13
C LYS A 291 -23.24 -12.38 -30.62
N VAL A 292 -24.50 -12.25 -30.17
CA VAL A 292 -25.09 -10.95 -29.83
C VAL A 292 -25.57 -10.93 -28.38
N LEU A 293 -26.36 -11.91 -27.95
CA LEU A 293 -26.98 -11.86 -26.62
C LEU A 293 -25.96 -12.05 -25.49
N GLN A 294 -25.08 -13.06 -25.59
CA GLN A 294 -24.07 -13.33 -24.57
C GLN A 294 -23.05 -12.19 -24.36
N PRO A 295 -22.47 -11.56 -25.41
CA PRO A 295 -21.54 -10.44 -25.23
C PRO A 295 -22.21 -9.17 -24.69
N ILE A 296 -23.48 -8.93 -25.05
CA ILE A 296 -24.26 -7.80 -24.50
C ILE A 296 -24.42 -7.93 -22.98
N GLY A 297 -24.54 -9.15 -22.46
CA GLY A 297 -24.72 -9.46 -21.05
C GLY A 297 -25.90 -10.39 -20.78
N PHE A 298 -26.76 -10.65 -21.77
CA PHE A 298 -27.92 -11.54 -21.63
C PHE A 298 -27.50 -13.00 -21.71
N TYR A 299 -27.87 -13.81 -20.71
CA TYR A 299 -27.40 -15.19 -20.57
C TYR A 299 -25.86 -15.32 -20.56
N HIS A 300 -25.15 -14.26 -20.18
CA HIS A 300 -23.68 -14.17 -20.26
C HIS A 300 -22.96 -15.30 -19.52
N PHE A 301 -23.51 -15.71 -18.39
CA PHE A 301 -22.92 -16.75 -17.54
C PHE A 301 -23.41 -18.18 -17.87
N TYR A 302 -24.29 -18.33 -18.87
CA TYR A 302 -24.75 -19.65 -19.29
C TYR A 302 -23.63 -20.38 -20.05
N LYS A 303 -23.12 -21.48 -19.47
CA LYS A 303 -22.10 -22.36 -20.08
C LYS A 303 -22.52 -23.82 -19.96
N LYS A 304 -22.63 -24.49 -21.12
CA LYS A 304 -23.03 -25.91 -21.21
C LYS A 304 -21.99 -26.81 -20.52
N GLY A 305 -22.41 -27.60 -19.53
CA GLY A 305 -21.57 -28.64 -18.89
C GLY A 305 -20.60 -28.16 -17.79
N VAL A 306 -20.62 -26.89 -17.38
CA VAL A 306 -19.78 -26.36 -16.28
C VAL A 306 -20.67 -25.73 -15.20
N GLU A 307 -21.40 -26.56 -14.45
CA GLU A 307 -22.45 -26.06 -13.57
C GLU A 307 -21.94 -25.39 -12.29
N ALA A 308 -20.76 -25.75 -11.79
CA ALA A 308 -20.35 -25.37 -10.45
C ALA A 308 -19.71 -23.96 -10.36
N GLU A 309 -18.70 -23.69 -11.19
CA GLU A 309 -17.97 -22.43 -11.14
C GLU A 309 -18.77 -21.26 -11.73
N SER A 310 -19.54 -21.52 -12.79
CA SER A 310 -20.39 -20.51 -13.45
C SER A 310 -21.49 -19.99 -12.51
N LYS A 311 -22.15 -20.89 -11.77
CA LYS A 311 -23.22 -20.52 -10.81
C LYS A 311 -22.72 -19.67 -9.64
N ASN A 312 -21.48 -19.88 -9.19
CA ASN A 312 -20.88 -19.02 -8.16
C ASN A 312 -20.61 -17.60 -8.70
N ARG A 313 -20.14 -17.46 -9.94
CA ARG A 313 -19.94 -16.14 -10.57
C ARG A 313 -21.28 -15.42 -10.77
N GLU A 314 -22.32 -16.13 -11.21
CA GLU A 314 -23.69 -15.60 -11.34
C GLU A 314 -24.23 -15.05 -10.01
N PHE A 315 -24.11 -15.85 -8.95
CA PHE A 315 -24.55 -15.44 -7.61
C PHE A 315 -23.81 -14.17 -7.15
N MET A 316 -22.48 -14.13 -7.31
CA MET A 316 -21.68 -12.98 -6.93
C MET A 316 -22.02 -11.73 -7.76
N PHE A 317 -22.26 -11.89 -9.07
CA PHE A 317 -22.71 -10.80 -9.95
C PHE A 317 -24.02 -10.19 -9.45
N VAL A 318 -25.02 -11.01 -9.15
CA VAL A 318 -26.35 -10.56 -8.73
C VAL A 318 -26.32 -9.95 -7.34
N LEU A 319 -25.64 -10.61 -6.39
CA LEU A 319 -25.52 -10.11 -5.02
C LEU A 319 -24.85 -8.74 -5.00
N LEU A 320 -23.72 -8.59 -5.69
CA LEU A 320 -22.99 -7.33 -5.75
C LEU A 320 -23.76 -6.26 -6.55
N GLY A 321 -24.48 -6.64 -7.60
CA GLY A 321 -25.32 -5.70 -8.37
C GLY A 321 -26.51 -5.16 -7.57
N PHE A 322 -27.19 -5.99 -6.79
CA PHE A 322 -28.24 -5.51 -5.89
C PHE A 322 -27.68 -4.68 -4.71
N LEU A 323 -26.50 -5.05 -4.20
CA LEU A 323 -25.81 -4.24 -3.19
C LEU A 323 -25.47 -2.85 -3.75
N LEU A 324 -24.96 -2.79 -4.98
CA LEU A 324 -24.63 -1.56 -5.68
C LEU A 324 -25.89 -0.72 -5.94
N THR A 325 -26.98 -1.34 -6.39
CA THR A 325 -28.32 -0.74 -6.53
C THR A 325 -28.79 -0.09 -5.22
N SER A 326 -28.58 -0.78 -4.09
CA SER A 326 -28.95 -0.29 -2.76
C SER A 326 -28.07 0.88 -2.30
N ILE A 327 -26.77 0.79 -2.54
CA ILE A 327 -25.79 1.84 -2.23
C ILE A 327 -26.11 3.10 -3.05
N LEU A 328 -26.35 2.98 -4.36
CA LEU A 328 -26.71 4.09 -5.24
C LEU A 328 -28.00 4.78 -4.76
N ALA A 329 -29.02 4.02 -4.37
CA ALA A 329 -30.27 4.57 -3.83
C ALA A 329 -30.02 5.44 -2.58
N GLN A 330 -29.26 4.91 -1.61
CA GLN A 330 -28.98 5.61 -0.36
C GLN A 330 -28.08 6.84 -0.58
N ILE A 331 -27.10 6.74 -1.47
CA ILE A 331 -26.25 7.88 -1.83
C ILE A 331 -27.10 8.96 -2.49
N GLY A 332 -28.00 8.61 -3.42
CA GLY A 332 -28.91 9.57 -4.03
C GLY A 332 -29.77 10.32 -3.02
N ARG A 333 -30.26 9.63 -1.99
CA ARG A 333 -30.99 10.22 -0.86
C ARG A 333 -30.18 11.29 -0.11
N VAL A 334 -28.89 11.03 0.14
CA VAL A 334 -28.01 11.97 0.85
C VAL A 334 -27.61 13.13 -0.07
N VAL A 335 -27.27 12.82 -1.32
CA VAL A 335 -26.69 13.73 -2.31
C VAL A 335 -27.71 14.75 -2.83
N HIS A 336 -28.97 14.35 -3.00
CA HIS A 336 -30.05 15.20 -3.51
C HIS A 336 -30.94 15.80 -2.42
N PHE A 337 -30.60 15.63 -1.15
CA PHE A 337 -31.38 16.22 -0.06
C PHE A 337 -31.31 17.76 -0.10
N LYS A 338 -32.45 18.39 -0.35
CA LYS A 338 -32.63 19.84 -0.13
C LYS A 338 -33.16 20.08 1.28
N PRO A 339 -32.49 20.85 2.15
CA PRO A 339 -33.11 21.30 3.38
C PRO A 339 -34.36 22.12 3.03
N PRO A 340 -35.44 22.05 3.82
CA PRO A 340 -36.56 22.97 3.63
C PRO A 340 -36.02 24.38 3.74
N LYS A 341 -36.24 25.21 2.71
CA LYS A 341 -36.04 26.65 2.83
C LYS A 341 -36.90 27.11 4.01
N HIS A 342 -36.31 27.79 4.98
CA HIS A 342 -37.12 28.60 5.88
C HIS A 342 -37.87 29.58 4.97
N HIS A 343 -39.21 29.54 4.99
CA HIS A 343 -39.99 30.63 4.42
C HIS A 343 -39.63 31.88 5.23
N GLU A 344 -38.76 32.71 4.67
CA GLU A 344 -38.72 34.13 5.02
C GLU A 344 -40.00 34.74 4.45
N ASN A 345 -40.80 35.28 5.37
CA ASN A 345 -41.94 36.18 5.21
C ASN A 345 -42.33 36.55 3.77
N GLU A 346 -43.46 36.03 3.32
CA GLU A 346 -44.35 36.75 2.42
C GLU A 346 -45.55 37.23 3.24
N GLU A 347 -45.98 38.44 2.90
CA GLU A 347 -46.82 39.38 3.64
C GLU A 347 -48.21 38.83 4.00
N GLY A 348 -48.69 39.23 5.18
CA GLY A 348 -50.04 38.92 5.67
C GLY A 348 -50.35 39.65 6.97
N VAL A 349 -51.09 40.74 6.83
CA VAL A 349 -51.66 41.70 7.79
C VAL A 349 -52.14 41.11 9.14
N GLU A 350 -51.82 41.87 10.20
CA GLU A 350 -52.38 41.97 11.57
C GLU A 350 -53.38 40.91 12.11
N LEU A 351 -53.06 40.35 13.29
CA LEU A 351 -53.81 40.68 14.53
C LEU A 351 -52.95 40.33 15.77
N ASN A 352 -52.84 41.28 16.69
CA ASN A 352 -52.24 41.10 18.00
C ASN A 352 -53.05 40.08 18.81
N ASP A 353 -52.38 39.08 19.39
CA ASP A 353 -52.72 38.60 20.74
C ASP A 353 -51.52 37.97 21.44
N ILE A 354 -51.44 38.31 22.72
CA ILE A 354 -50.32 38.17 23.64
C ILE A 354 -50.12 36.70 24.03
N ILE A 355 -49.08 36.05 23.51
CA ILE A 355 -48.47 34.86 24.13
C ILE A 355 -46.95 35.00 24.04
N ASP A 356 -46.31 35.11 25.19
CA ASP A 356 -44.85 35.19 25.35
C ASP A 356 -44.12 34.09 24.56
N GLU A 357 -43.44 34.47 23.47
CA GLU A 357 -42.45 33.59 22.85
C GLU A 357 -41.28 33.36 23.82
N PRO A 358 -40.85 32.10 24.04
CA PRO A 358 -39.66 31.83 24.83
C PRO A 358 -38.43 32.40 24.11
N LYS A 359 -37.82 33.43 24.73
CA LYS A 359 -36.57 34.10 24.33
C LYS A 359 -35.63 33.15 23.57
N LYS A 360 -35.38 33.47 22.29
CA LYS A 360 -34.38 32.84 21.42
C LYS A 360 -33.07 32.64 22.20
N LYS A 361 -32.74 31.38 22.53
CA LYS A 361 -31.45 31.01 23.14
C LYS A 361 -30.32 31.53 22.25
N LYS A 362 -29.60 32.56 22.71
CA LYS A 362 -28.32 33.01 22.15
C LYS A 362 -27.46 31.77 21.88
N LYS A 363 -27.03 31.57 20.62
CA LYS A 363 -26.01 30.56 20.27
C LYS A 363 -24.80 30.83 21.17
N LYS A 364 -24.54 29.93 22.13
CA LYS A 364 -23.32 29.98 22.94
C LYS A 364 -22.13 30.05 21.98
N GLU A 365 -21.34 31.11 22.05
CA GLU A 365 -20.08 31.14 21.35
C GLU A 365 -19.27 29.89 21.73
N PRO A 366 -18.66 29.20 20.75
CA PRO A 366 -17.80 28.06 21.07
C PRO A 366 -16.66 28.56 21.97
N GLY A 367 -16.49 27.93 23.13
CA GLY A 367 -15.45 28.28 24.10
C GLY A 367 -14.05 28.26 23.47
N VAL A 368 -13.10 29.00 24.07
CA VAL A 368 -11.73 29.17 23.55
C VAL A 368 -11.05 27.83 23.22
N VAL A 369 -11.30 26.79 24.03
CA VAL A 369 -10.81 25.42 23.81
C VAL A 369 -11.39 24.80 22.54
N LEU A 370 -12.68 24.98 22.27
CA LEU A 370 -13.32 24.46 21.06
C LEU A 370 -12.84 25.22 19.81
N LYS A 371 -12.65 26.55 19.89
CA LYS A 371 -12.02 27.34 18.82
C LYS A 371 -10.57 26.88 18.56
N PHE A 372 -9.81 26.54 19.60
CA PHE A 372 -8.46 25.99 19.51
C PHE A 372 -8.44 24.59 18.87
N ILE A 373 -9.31 23.68 19.31
CA ILE A 373 -9.47 22.34 18.72
C ILE A 373 -9.86 22.43 17.24
N ILE A 374 -10.81 23.32 16.88
CA ILE A 374 -11.21 23.53 15.49
C ILE A 374 -10.04 24.07 14.66
N ARG A 375 -9.24 25.00 15.19
CA ARG A 375 -8.02 25.48 14.50
C ARG A 375 -7.01 24.36 14.29
N ILE A 376 -6.71 23.55 15.32
CA ILE A 376 -5.82 22.40 15.20
C ILE A 376 -6.37 21.40 14.17
N ALA A 377 -7.64 21.04 14.25
CA ALA A 377 -8.28 20.12 13.30
C ALA A 377 -8.23 20.65 11.87
N THR A 378 -8.36 21.96 11.68
CA THR A 378 -8.24 22.60 10.36
C THR A 378 -6.80 22.55 9.83
N ILE A 379 -5.81 22.79 10.70
CA ILE A 379 -4.39 22.66 10.35
C ILE A 379 -4.05 21.21 9.99
N ILE A 380 -4.48 20.25 10.82
CA ILE A 380 -4.30 18.81 10.57
C ILE A 380 -4.96 18.43 9.24
N LYS A 381 -6.21 18.83 9.00
CA LYS A 381 -6.90 18.60 7.73
C LYS A 381 -6.10 19.13 6.53
N ASN A 382 -5.58 20.36 6.63
CA ASN A 382 -4.80 20.95 5.54
C ASN A 382 -3.47 20.22 5.30
N ILE A 383 -2.81 19.74 6.37
CA ILE A 383 -1.59 18.94 6.28
C ILE A 383 -1.89 17.57 5.64
N VAL A 384 -2.94 16.88 6.11
CA VAL A 384 -3.35 15.57 5.57
C VAL A 384 -3.70 15.69 4.09
N VAL A 385 -4.49 16.70 3.71
CA VAL A 385 -4.83 16.97 2.30
C VAL A 385 -3.58 17.27 1.48
N PHE A 386 -2.65 18.06 2.00
CA PHE A 386 -1.39 18.36 1.32
C PHE A 386 -0.53 17.10 1.11
N ILE A 387 -0.37 16.26 2.13
CA ILE A 387 0.39 15.00 2.04
C ILE A 387 -0.28 14.06 1.03
N PHE A 388 -1.59 13.83 1.17
CA PHE A 388 -2.33 12.90 0.33
C PHE A 388 -2.30 13.30 -1.14
N LYS A 389 -2.39 14.61 -1.44
CA LYS A 389 -2.30 15.13 -2.80
C LYS A 389 -0.94 14.89 -3.45
N ASN A 390 0.16 15.18 -2.74
CA ASN A 390 1.50 14.99 -3.29
C ASN A 390 1.85 13.50 -3.40
N LEU A 391 1.37 12.69 -2.47
CA LEU A 391 1.51 11.24 -2.51
C LEU A 391 0.73 10.63 -3.67
N SER A 392 -0.44 11.20 -4.03
CA SER A 392 -1.21 10.77 -5.20
C SER A 392 -0.44 10.96 -6.51
N VAL A 393 0.25 12.11 -6.68
CA VAL A 393 1.11 12.35 -7.85
C VAL A 393 2.23 11.32 -7.93
N GLY A 394 2.91 11.07 -6.81
CA GLY A 394 3.94 10.04 -6.73
C GLY A 394 3.40 8.65 -7.04
N ALA A 395 2.23 8.29 -6.51
CA ALA A 395 1.60 7.01 -6.73
C ALA A 395 1.22 6.78 -8.21
N VAL A 396 0.74 7.80 -8.92
CA VAL A 396 0.48 7.68 -10.38
C VAL A 396 1.77 7.41 -11.15
N VAL A 397 2.85 8.12 -10.82
CA VAL A 397 4.15 7.92 -11.47
C VAL A 397 4.71 6.53 -11.17
N VAL A 398 4.65 6.11 -9.91
CA VAL A 398 5.17 4.80 -9.47
C VAL A 398 4.36 3.68 -10.11
N LEU A 399 3.03 3.70 -10.01
CA LEU A 399 2.18 2.67 -10.62
C LEU A 399 2.38 2.58 -12.14
N GLY A 400 2.42 3.73 -12.82
CA GLY A 400 2.58 3.77 -14.27
C GLY A 400 3.93 3.26 -14.76
N ILE A 401 5.01 3.52 -14.01
CA ILE A 401 6.33 2.97 -14.33
C ILE A 401 6.37 1.48 -13.97
N THR A 402 6.01 1.09 -12.74
CA THR A 402 6.11 -0.30 -12.26
C THR A 402 5.26 -1.28 -13.06
N TYR A 403 4.02 -0.93 -13.39
CA TYR A 403 3.14 -1.81 -14.17
C TYR A 403 3.30 -1.62 -15.69
N GLY A 404 4.08 -0.63 -16.11
CA GLY A 404 4.48 -0.44 -17.50
C GLY A 404 5.30 -1.59 -18.07
N TYR A 405 5.92 -2.40 -17.21
CA TYR A 405 6.80 -3.53 -17.54
C TYR A 405 6.07 -4.84 -17.84
N GLN A 406 4.74 -4.86 -17.95
CA GLN A 406 4.02 -6.10 -18.27
C GLN A 406 4.30 -6.55 -19.71
N GLU A 407 4.63 -7.85 -19.86
CA GLU A 407 5.16 -8.47 -21.09
C GLU A 407 4.40 -8.05 -22.36
N ASN A 408 5.12 -7.52 -23.34
CA ASN A 408 4.67 -7.34 -24.74
C ASN A 408 3.33 -6.61 -24.95
N GLN A 409 2.90 -5.74 -24.04
CA GLN A 409 1.65 -4.99 -24.16
C GLN A 409 1.92 -3.53 -24.54
N TYR A 410 1.69 -3.17 -25.81
CA TYR A 410 2.04 -1.85 -26.34
C TYR A 410 1.34 -0.69 -25.63
N CYS A 411 0.08 -0.83 -25.22
CA CYS A 411 -0.62 0.23 -24.49
C CYS A 411 0.04 0.51 -23.12
N PHE A 412 0.53 -0.53 -22.45
CA PHE A 412 1.15 -0.41 -21.13
C PHE A 412 2.51 0.28 -21.23
N ASN A 413 3.31 -0.17 -22.20
CA ASN A 413 4.58 0.48 -22.56
C ASN A 413 4.38 1.95 -22.97
N GLY A 414 3.32 2.25 -23.73
CA GLY A 414 2.98 3.61 -24.15
C GLY A 414 2.65 4.54 -22.98
N ILE A 415 1.86 4.06 -22.01
CA ILE A 415 1.57 4.80 -20.78
C ILE A 415 2.84 5.00 -19.94
N CYS A 416 3.66 3.96 -19.80
CA CYS A 416 4.93 4.03 -19.09
C CYS A 416 5.84 5.11 -19.68
N ALA A 417 6.02 5.10 -21.00
CA ALA A 417 6.81 6.08 -21.72
C ALA A 417 6.28 7.51 -21.51
N LEU A 418 4.96 7.70 -21.60
CA LEU A 418 4.32 9.00 -21.35
C LEU A 418 4.59 9.50 -19.91
N ILE A 419 4.50 8.60 -18.92
CA ILE A 419 4.73 8.94 -17.50
C ILE A 419 6.21 9.21 -17.23
N LEU A 420 7.12 8.45 -17.83
CA LEU A 420 8.55 8.70 -17.78
C LEU A 420 8.88 10.08 -18.36
N ILE A 421 8.35 10.42 -19.54
CA ILE A 421 8.52 11.75 -20.16
C ILE A 421 7.98 12.84 -19.24
N THR A 422 6.77 12.64 -18.71
CA THR A 422 6.13 13.59 -17.77
C THR A 422 7.00 13.81 -16.54
N ASN A 423 7.56 12.74 -15.98
CA ASN A 423 8.38 12.79 -14.78
C ASN A 423 9.76 13.42 -15.04
N VAL A 424 10.45 13.03 -16.13
CA VAL A 424 11.76 13.58 -16.54
C VAL A 424 11.66 15.08 -16.81
N LEU A 425 10.63 15.51 -17.52
CA LEU A 425 10.41 16.92 -17.86
C LEU A 425 9.77 17.72 -16.71
N GLY A 426 9.39 17.08 -15.60
CA GLY A 426 8.76 17.73 -14.44
C GLY A 426 7.40 18.33 -14.74
N LEU A 427 6.66 17.77 -15.70
CA LEU A 427 5.41 18.34 -16.23
C LEU A 427 4.19 17.93 -15.38
N PHE A 428 4.18 18.26 -14.09
CA PHE A 428 3.06 17.91 -13.19
C PHE A 428 1.92 18.93 -13.26
N HIS A 429 1.42 19.21 -14.46
CA HIS A 429 0.29 20.10 -14.68
C HIS A 429 -1.02 19.33 -14.86
N CYS A 430 -2.14 19.92 -14.44
CA CYS A 430 -3.46 19.29 -14.53
C CYS A 430 -3.82 18.75 -15.94
N PRO A 431 -3.51 19.43 -17.06
CA PRO A 431 -3.81 18.91 -18.40
C PRO A 431 -3.18 17.54 -18.69
N ILE A 432 -1.99 17.27 -18.15
CA ILE A 432 -1.30 15.99 -18.37
C ILE A 432 -1.98 14.87 -17.61
N PHE A 433 -2.42 15.12 -16.38
CA PHE A 433 -3.21 14.14 -15.64
C PHE A 433 -4.58 13.89 -16.27
N TYR A 434 -5.22 14.90 -16.87
CA TYR A 434 -6.42 14.69 -17.69
C TYR A 434 -6.12 13.80 -18.91
N PHE A 435 -4.97 13.99 -19.56
CA PHE A 435 -4.56 13.16 -20.70
C PHE A 435 -4.23 11.71 -20.30
N ILE A 436 -3.50 11.50 -19.20
CA ILE A 436 -3.23 10.16 -18.64
C ILE A 436 -4.55 9.47 -18.27
N MET A 437 -5.45 10.19 -17.59
CA MET A 437 -6.78 9.70 -17.23
C MET A 437 -7.60 9.31 -18.46
N PHE A 438 -7.53 10.11 -19.54
CA PHE A 438 -8.21 9.83 -20.80
C PHE A 438 -7.71 8.53 -21.45
N LEU A 439 -6.40 8.37 -21.60
CA LEU A 439 -5.82 7.16 -22.20
C LEU A 439 -6.09 5.91 -21.36
N THR A 440 -5.88 5.99 -20.04
CA THR A 440 -6.11 4.85 -19.14
C THR A 440 -7.57 4.43 -19.09
N GLY A 441 -8.52 5.38 -19.08
CA GLY A 441 -9.94 5.05 -19.14
C GLY A 441 -10.38 4.44 -20.47
N LEU A 442 -9.82 4.89 -21.60
CA LEU A 442 -10.06 4.26 -22.90
C LEU A 442 -9.57 2.82 -22.94
N ILE A 443 -8.38 2.55 -22.39
CA ILE A 443 -7.83 1.19 -22.32
C ILE A 443 -8.73 0.29 -21.48
N ILE A 444 -9.20 0.76 -20.32
CA ILE A 444 -10.11 -0.02 -19.47
C ILE A 444 -11.39 -0.39 -20.23
N ILE A 445 -12.08 0.60 -20.81
CA ILE A 445 -13.34 0.37 -21.55
C ILE A 445 -13.11 -0.60 -22.72
N THR A 446 -12.04 -0.38 -23.47
CA THR A 446 -11.71 -1.18 -24.65
C THR A 446 -11.36 -2.62 -24.25
N ALA A 447 -10.62 -2.80 -23.16
CA ALA A 447 -10.27 -4.11 -22.63
C ALA A 447 -11.49 -4.88 -22.10
N THR A 448 -12.39 -4.21 -21.37
CA THR A 448 -13.67 -4.78 -20.93
C THR A 448 -14.50 -5.28 -22.12
N VAL A 449 -14.57 -4.49 -23.20
CA VAL A 449 -15.32 -4.86 -24.42
C VAL A 449 -14.66 -6.06 -25.13
N PHE A 450 -13.35 -6.04 -25.35
CA PHE A 450 -12.67 -7.13 -26.07
C PHE A 450 -12.60 -8.43 -25.27
N GLU A 451 -12.58 -8.37 -23.94
CA GLU A 451 -12.66 -9.56 -23.09
C GLU A 451 -13.94 -10.36 -23.35
N THR A 452 -15.04 -9.66 -23.62
CA THR A 452 -16.37 -10.25 -23.79
C THR A 452 -16.66 -10.77 -25.19
N MET A 453 -15.78 -10.49 -26.16
CA MET A 453 -15.95 -10.98 -27.52
C MET A 453 -15.77 -12.51 -27.56
N PRO A 454 -16.71 -13.26 -28.19
CA PRO A 454 -16.60 -14.71 -28.36
C PRO A 454 -15.33 -15.08 -29.12
N GLU A 455 -14.68 -16.20 -28.74
CA GLU A 455 -13.50 -16.71 -29.46
C GLU A 455 -13.79 -16.94 -30.95
N GLU A 456 -15.03 -17.30 -31.31
CA GLU A 456 -15.48 -17.48 -32.70
C GLU A 456 -15.50 -16.21 -33.56
N TYR A 457 -15.48 -15.02 -32.97
CA TYR A 457 -15.33 -13.76 -33.71
C TYR A 457 -13.88 -13.49 -34.09
N ILE A 458 -12.94 -14.07 -33.34
CA ILE A 458 -11.51 -13.94 -33.54
C ILE A 458 -11.00 -15.25 -34.14
N LYS A 459 -11.56 -15.65 -35.29
CA LYS A 459 -11.12 -16.84 -36.05
C LYS A 459 -9.69 -16.72 -36.58
N ASN A 460 -9.20 -15.49 -36.73
CA ASN A 460 -7.83 -15.25 -37.14
C ASN A 460 -6.95 -15.13 -35.90
N ASP A 461 -6.11 -16.15 -35.66
CA ASP A 461 -5.12 -16.16 -34.57
C ASP A 461 -4.24 -14.91 -34.58
N GLU A 462 -4.03 -14.29 -35.75
CA GLU A 462 -3.28 -13.03 -35.87
C GLU A 462 -3.99 -11.85 -35.17
N VAL A 463 -5.32 -11.76 -35.27
CA VAL A 463 -6.11 -10.69 -34.61
C VAL A 463 -6.14 -10.91 -33.11
N TRP A 464 -6.25 -12.15 -32.66
CA TRP A 464 -6.14 -12.50 -31.24
C TRP A 464 -4.78 -12.09 -30.69
N GLN A 465 -3.71 -12.53 -31.35
CA GLN A 465 -2.35 -12.20 -30.95
C GLN A 465 -2.09 -10.69 -31.01
N PHE A 466 -2.69 -9.97 -31.96
CA PHE A 466 -2.61 -8.51 -32.03
C PHE A 466 -3.29 -7.84 -30.83
N LEU A 467 -4.51 -8.28 -30.45
CA LEU A 467 -5.22 -7.75 -29.29
C LEU A 467 -4.48 -8.02 -27.97
N VAL A 468 -3.85 -9.19 -27.85
CA VAL A 468 -3.00 -9.53 -26.71
C VAL A 468 -1.73 -8.68 -26.70
N LYS A 469 -1.02 -8.57 -27.83
CA LYS A 469 0.20 -7.72 -27.96
C LYS A 469 -0.07 -6.23 -27.77
N THR A 470 -1.29 -5.76 -28.06
CA THR A 470 -1.65 -4.36 -27.80
C THR A 470 -1.96 -4.12 -26.32
N GLY A 471 -2.24 -5.15 -25.53
CA GLY A 471 -2.71 -5.05 -24.14
C GLY A 471 -4.20 -4.72 -24.03
N LEU A 472 -4.93 -4.73 -25.14
CA LEU A 472 -6.37 -4.51 -25.21
C LEU A 472 -7.18 -5.77 -24.92
N LYS A 473 -6.53 -6.93 -24.82
CA LYS A 473 -7.12 -8.18 -24.32
C LYS A 473 -6.05 -8.93 -23.53
N ARG A 474 -6.45 -9.57 -22.42
CA ARG A 474 -5.50 -10.36 -21.62
C ARG A 474 -5.12 -11.66 -22.34
N GLY A 475 -3.92 -12.16 -22.08
CA GLY A 475 -3.50 -13.49 -22.48
C GLY A 475 -4.26 -14.60 -21.74
N LYS A 476 -4.31 -15.81 -22.31
CA LYS A 476 -5.00 -16.96 -21.69
C LYS A 476 -4.39 -17.40 -20.35
N THR A 477 -3.10 -17.14 -20.16
CA THR A 477 -2.31 -17.45 -18.95
C THR A 477 -2.25 -16.30 -17.95
N GLU A 478 -2.76 -15.12 -18.30
CA GLU A 478 -2.74 -13.94 -17.45
C GLU A 478 -3.87 -13.95 -16.42
N ALA A 479 -3.70 -13.18 -15.34
CA ALA A 479 -4.67 -13.04 -14.28
C ALA A 479 -6.02 -12.52 -14.78
N GLU A 480 -7.09 -12.71 -14.00
CA GLU A 480 -8.42 -12.21 -14.36
C GLU A 480 -8.41 -10.69 -14.61
N LEU A 481 -9.31 -10.21 -15.47
CA LEU A 481 -9.35 -8.82 -15.95
C LEU A 481 -9.23 -7.76 -14.82
N PRO A 482 -9.86 -7.91 -13.63
CA PRO A 482 -9.67 -6.96 -12.54
C PRO A 482 -8.24 -6.89 -12.01
N ILE A 483 -7.56 -8.03 -11.88
CA ILE A 483 -6.16 -8.11 -11.43
C ILE A 483 -5.22 -7.62 -12.53
N TYR A 484 -5.61 -7.80 -13.79
CA TYR A 484 -4.86 -7.26 -14.92
C TYR A 484 -4.94 -5.72 -15.00
N LEU A 485 -6.13 -5.13 -14.82
CA LEU A 485 -6.36 -3.67 -14.98
C LEU A 485 -6.32 -2.84 -13.69
N TRP A 486 -6.17 -3.43 -12.50
CA TRP A 486 -6.21 -2.66 -11.24
C TRP A 486 -5.25 -1.47 -11.18
N PRO A 487 -4.02 -1.50 -11.75
CA PRO A 487 -3.12 -0.35 -11.70
C PRO A 487 -3.72 0.86 -12.42
N TYR A 488 -4.42 0.64 -13.54
CA TYR A 488 -5.10 1.71 -14.27
C TYR A 488 -6.37 2.19 -13.60
N ILE A 489 -7.14 1.31 -12.97
CA ILE A 489 -8.28 1.71 -12.15
C ILE A 489 -7.80 2.63 -11.01
N ALA A 490 -6.70 2.25 -10.34
CA ALA A 490 -6.08 3.06 -9.30
C ALA A 490 -5.54 4.40 -9.85
N MET A 491 -4.88 4.40 -11.00
CA MET A 491 -4.39 5.61 -11.64
C MET A 491 -5.52 6.56 -12.04
N VAL A 492 -6.62 6.07 -12.61
CA VAL A 492 -7.80 6.90 -12.93
C VAL A 492 -8.32 7.57 -11.65
N PHE A 493 -8.50 6.80 -10.57
CA PHE A 493 -8.95 7.33 -9.29
C PHE A 493 -8.00 8.39 -8.71
N LEU A 494 -6.69 8.13 -8.73
CA LEU A 494 -5.69 9.09 -8.25
C LEU A 494 -5.64 10.36 -9.13
N CYS A 495 -5.78 10.23 -10.45
CA CYS A 495 -5.87 11.36 -11.37
C CYS A 495 -7.09 12.23 -11.10
N VAL A 496 -8.27 11.63 -10.85
CA VAL A 496 -9.50 12.35 -10.45
C VAL A 496 -9.26 13.16 -9.16
N LEU A 497 -8.57 12.58 -8.18
CA LEU A 497 -8.22 13.31 -6.96
C LEU A 497 -7.26 14.48 -7.24
N ILE A 498 -6.24 14.26 -8.06
CA ILE A 498 -5.25 15.28 -8.43
C ILE A 498 -5.93 16.46 -9.15
N THR A 499 -6.85 16.19 -10.09
CA THR A 499 -7.53 17.21 -10.89
C THR A 499 -8.58 17.99 -10.08
N HIS A 500 -9.29 17.35 -9.16
CA HIS A 500 -10.32 18.03 -8.34
C HIS A 500 -9.80 18.72 -7.08
N MET A 501 -8.62 18.34 -6.54
CA MET A 501 -8.06 18.96 -5.33
C MET A 501 -7.23 20.25 -5.59
N GLY A 502 -7.45 20.94 -6.71
CA GLY A 502 -6.88 22.27 -7.04
C GLY A 502 -5.47 22.25 -7.66
N LYS A 503 -4.80 23.40 -7.80
CA LYS A 503 -3.46 23.50 -8.44
C LYS A 503 -2.42 22.61 -7.76
N VAL A 504 -1.79 21.70 -8.50
CA VAL A 504 -0.63 20.91 -8.02
C VAL A 504 0.54 21.87 -7.83
N LYS A 505 0.97 22.07 -6.57
CA LYS A 505 2.17 22.86 -6.27
C LYS A 505 3.32 21.89 -6.05
N VAL A 506 4.21 21.81 -7.02
CA VAL A 506 5.43 20.99 -6.94
C VAL A 506 6.60 21.74 -6.27
N ILE A 507 6.39 23.02 -5.95
CA ILE A 507 7.36 23.84 -5.21
C ILE A 507 7.05 23.73 -3.72
N TYR A 508 7.99 23.16 -2.96
CA TYR A 508 7.84 22.85 -1.56
C TYR A 508 8.60 23.80 -0.63
N PRO A 509 8.18 23.95 0.64
CA PRO A 509 8.97 24.67 1.64
C PRO A 509 10.35 24.02 1.84
N SER A 510 11.35 24.83 2.19
CA SER A 510 12.75 24.38 2.32
C SER A 510 12.95 23.16 3.22
N THR A 511 12.17 23.01 4.28
CA THR A 511 12.23 21.85 5.18
C THR A 511 11.79 20.57 4.48
N VAL A 512 10.68 20.63 3.74
CA VAL A 512 10.16 19.49 2.97
C VAL A 512 11.14 19.12 1.86
N VAL A 513 11.71 20.13 1.18
CA VAL A 513 12.75 19.92 0.17
C VAL A 513 13.95 19.18 0.77
N MET A 514 14.45 19.59 1.94
CA MET A 514 15.56 18.90 2.62
C MET A 514 15.25 17.42 2.88
N PHE A 515 14.05 17.10 3.36
CA PHE A 515 13.63 15.72 3.57
C PHE A 515 13.57 14.91 2.27
N ILE A 516 13.09 15.50 1.17
CA ILE A 516 13.06 14.82 -0.15
C ILE A 516 14.49 14.53 -0.64
N PHE A 517 15.43 15.46 -0.42
CA PHE A 517 16.85 15.24 -0.76
C PHE A 517 17.48 14.09 0.04
N TRP A 518 17.19 14.01 1.33
CA TRP A 518 17.66 12.91 2.17
C TRP A 518 17.00 11.58 1.80
N ALA A 519 15.70 11.59 1.51
CA ALA A 519 14.99 10.42 1.02
C ALA A 519 15.60 9.91 -0.29
N LEU A 520 15.93 10.81 -1.24
CA LEU A 520 16.58 10.43 -2.50
C LEU A 520 17.95 9.77 -2.27
N ALA A 521 18.79 10.34 -1.41
CA ALA A 521 20.09 9.76 -1.09
C ALA A 521 19.95 8.38 -0.42
N LEU A 522 19.00 8.24 0.51
CA LEU A 522 18.70 6.98 1.18
C LEU A 522 18.15 5.93 0.24
N LEU A 523 17.32 6.30 -0.74
CA LEU A 523 16.80 5.36 -1.75
C LEU A 523 17.93 4.75 -2.58
N HIS A 524 18.89 5.55 -3.03
CA HIS A 524 20.07 5.01 -3.72
C HIS A 524 20.86 4.03 -2.87
N LEU A 525 21.07 4.34 -1.59
CA LEU A 525 21.77 3.45 -0.67
C LEU A 525 20.95 2.19 -0.37
N ALA A 526 19.64 2.32 -0.14
CA ALA A 526 18.75 1.22 0.19
C ALA A 526 18.64 0.20 -0.94
N TYR A 527 18.78 0.62 -2.20
CA TYR A 527 18.76 -0.30 -3.36
C TYR A 527 19.79 -1.41 -3.19
N LEU A 528 20.99 -1.06 -2.72
CA LEU A 528 22.10 -1.99 -2.49
C LEU A 528 21.80 -3.02 -1.39
N TYR A 529 21.02 -2.65 -0.38
CA TYR A 529 20.69 -3.55 0.73
C TYR A 529 19.63 -4.56 0.32
N VAL A 530 18.64 -4.11 -0.45
CA VAL A 530 17.45 -4.90 -0.81
C VAL A 530 17.73 -5.82 -2.00
N PHE A 531 18.44 -5.32 -3.02
CA PHE A 531 18.67 -6.05 -4.28
C PHE A 531 20.11 -6.57 -4.40
N GLY A 532 20.30 -7.57 -5.28
CA GLY A 532 21.61 -8.12 -5.60
C GLY A 532 22.55 -7.05 -6.18
N PRO A 533 23.87 -7.12 -5.92
CA PRO A 533 24.81 -6.13 -6.44
C PRO A 533 24.89 -6.21 -7.97
N ASN A 534 24.72 -5.07 -8.63
CA ASN A 534 24.95 -4.90 -10.06
C ASN A 534 25.77 -3.64 -10.34
N ILE A 535 26.12 -3.38 -11.60
CA ILE A 535 26.92 -2.19 -11.96
C ILE A 535 26.27 -0.87 -11.51
N PHE A 536 24.93 -0.79 -11.50
CA PHE A 536 24.21 0.39 -11.01
C PHE A 536 24.33 0.57 -9.50
N SER A 537 24.49 -0.50 -8.74
CA SER A 537 24.73 -0.43 -7.30
C SER A 537 25.97 0.40 -6.97
N VAL A 538 27.05 0.28 -7.76
CA VAL A 538 28.26 1.09 -7.62
C VAL A 538 27.94 2.57 -7.86
N VAL A 539 27.20 2.86 -8.94
CA VAL A 539 26.78 4.23 -9.29
C VAL A 539 25.85 4.81 -8.22
N TYR A 540 24.96 4.01 -7.64
CA TYR A 540 24.03 4.43 -6.59
C TYR A 540 24.72 4.75 -5.28
N VAL A 541 25.75 4.01 -4.88
CA VAL A 541 26.56 4.37 -3.70
C VAL A 541 27.27 5.71 -3.91
N ILE A 542 27.91 5.91 -5.07
CA ILE A 542 28.60 7.16 -5.41
C ILE A 542 27.61 8.33 -5.42
N THR A 543 26.49 8.19 -6.14
CA THR A 543 25.49 9.25 -6.28
C THR A 543 24.78 9.53 -4.96
N GLY A 544 24.44 8.52 -4.15
CA GLY A 544 23.84 8.69 -2.82
C GLY A 544 24.74 9.50 -1.88
N ILE A 545 26.02 9.13 -1.78
CA ILE A 545 27.02 9.86 -0.97
C ILE A 545 27.20 11.28 -1.52
N PHE A 546 27.27 11.44 -2.85
CA PHE A 546 27.50 12.74 -3.49
C PHE A 546 26.31 13.70 -3.35
N ILE A 547 25.06 13.20 -3.40
CA ILE A 547 23.85 13.99 -3.11
C ILE A 547 23.87 14.45 -1.66
N PHE A 548 24.17 13.54 -0.71
CA PHE A 548 24.25 13.89 0.70
C PHE A 548 25.32 14.96 0.95
N TYR A 549 26.54 14.73 0.46
CA TYR A 549 27.67 15.66 0.54
C TYR A 549 27.36 17.05 -0.02
N SER A 550 26.89 17.12 -1.27
CA SER A 550 26.63 18.38 -1.96
C SER A 550 25.51 19.19 -1.29
N LYS A 551 24.46 18.51 -0.81
CA LYS A 551 23.33 19.16 -0.14
C LYS A 551 23.70 19.68 1.23
N VAL A 552 24.46 18.90 1.98
CA VAL A 552 24.98 19.26 3.31
C VAL A 552 25.84 20.52 3.15
N LEU A 553 26.84 20.54 2.24
CA LEU A 553 27.67 21.73 1.98
C LEU A 553 26.94 22.93 1.34
N ASN A 554 25.65 22.82 1.06
CA ASN A 554 24.82 23.83 0.41
C ASN A 554 25.40 24.31 -0.95
N LYS A 555 26.10 23.43 -1.68
CA LYS A 555 26.70 23.72 -2.99
C LYS A 555 25.72 23.39 -4.11
N VAL A 556 24.88 24.36 -4.48
CA VAL A 556 23.78 24.20 -5.43
C VAL A 556 24.22 23.57 -6.76
N LEU A 557 25.37 23.99 -7.32
CA LEU A 557 25.88 23.44 -8.58
C LEU A 557 26.22 21.95 -8.47
N LEU A 558 26.92 21.56 -7.41
CA LEU A 558 27.28 20.15 -7.18
C LEU A 558 26.02 19.30 -6.96
N THR A 559 25.03 19.82 -6.25
CA THR A 559 23.76 19.12 -6.05
C THR A 559 23.02 18.94 -7.38
N LYS A 560 22.99 19.94 -8.26
CA LYS A 560 22.40 19.80 -9.61
C LYS A 560 23.09 18.71 -10.41
N ILE A 561 24.43 18.69 -10.43
CA ILE A 561 25.20 17.65 -11.13
C ILE A 561 24.88 16.26 -10.53
N ALA A 562 24.86 16.13 -9.20
CA ALA A 562 24.56 14.87 -8.53
C ALA A 562 23.17 14.32 -8.89
N ILE A 563 22.14 15.17 -8.91
CA ILE A 563 20.78 14.79 -9.30
C ILE A 563 20.73 14.37 -10.78
N ILE A 564 21.44 15.07 -11.68
CA ILE A 564 21.46 14.71 -13.10
C ILE A 564 22.11 13.35 -13.32
N VAL A 565 23.27 13.09 -12.70
CA VAL A 565 23.95 11.79 -12.78
C VAL A 565 23.07 10.67 -12.23
N SER A 566 22.40 10.92 -11.10
CA SER A 566 21.40 10.03 -10.52
C SER A 566 20.24 9.75 -11.50
N GLY A 567 19.68 10.79 -12.13
CA GLY A 567 18.59 10.69 -13.10
C GLY A 567 18.96 9.87 -14.33
N ILE A 568 20.14 10.11 -14.91
CA ILE A 568 20.65 9.34 -16.05
C ILE A 568 20.82 7.87 -15.67
N SER A 569 21.43 7.59 -14.51
CA SER A 569 21.67 6.22 -14.05
C SER A 569 20.38 5.44 -13.78
N VAL A 570 19.41 6.03 -13.09
CA VAL A 570 18.12 5.38 -12.80
C VAL A 570 17.30 5.19 -14.08
N SER A 571 17.29 6.17 -14.99
CA SER A 571 16.58 6.05 -16.27
C SER A 571 17.18 4.95 -17.14
N LEU A 572 18.51 4.84 -17.20
CA LEU A 572 19.18 3.79 -17.96
C LEU A 572 18.92 2.42 -17.36
N HIS A 573 18.91 2.30 -16.04
CA HIS A 573 18.55 1.05 -15.36
C HIS A 573 17.10 0.63 -15.62
N LEU A 574 16.14 1.55 -15.45
CA LEU A 574 14.73 1.32 -15.78
C LEU A 574 14.56 0.89 -17.25
N THR A 575 15.34 1.45 -18.17
CA THR A 575 15.30 1.09 -19.60
C THR A 575 15.87 -0.32 -19.84
N MET A 576 16.95 -0.70 -19.14
CA MET A 576 17.51 -2.05 -19.24
C MET A 576 16.53 -3.11 -18.71
N LEU A 577 15.78 -2.80 -17.64
CA LEU A 577 14.68 -3.64 -17.16
C LEU A 577 13.51 -3.70 -18.15
N MET A 578 13.24 -2.62 -18.91
CA MET A 578 12.23 -2.70 -19.99
C MET A 578 12.70 -3.64 -21.10
N PHE A 579 13.99 -3.59 -21.44
CA PHE A 579 14.56 -4.44 -22.49
C PHE A 579 14.65 -5.92 -22.13
N SER A 580 14.69 -6.29 -20.84
CA SER A 580 14.64 -7.71 -20.44
C SER A 580 13.32 -8.40 -20.76
N GLU A 581 12.23 -7.64 -20.87
CA GLU A 581 10.90 -8.18 -21.21
C GLU A 581 10.79 -8.59 -22.70
N PHE A 582 11.60 -7.97 -23.57
CA PHE A 582 11.60 -8.29 -25.00
C PHE A 582 12.60 -9.41 -25.28
N ALA A 583 12.12 -10.63 -25.56
CA ALA A 583 12.96 -11.80 -25.78
C ALA A 583 14.13 -11.55 -26.76
N ASN A 584 13.86 -10.95 -27.93
CA ASN A 584 14.91 -10.65 -28.92
C ASN A 584 15.96 -9.66 -28.39
N THR A 585 15.53 -8.62 -27.67
CA THR A 585 16.43 -7.59 -27.11
C THR A 585 17.21 -8.14 -25.94
N ARG A 586 16.57 -8.88 -25.05
CA ARG A 586 17.20 -9.61 -23.95
C ARG A 586 18.26 -10.56 -24.49
N ASP A 587 17.92 -11.43 -25.43
CA ASP A 587 18.85 -12.44 -25.95
C ASP A 587 20.04 -11.77 -26.67
N PHE A 588 19.79 -10.65 -27.38
CA PHE A 588 20.85 -9.81 -27.94
C PHE A 588 21.76 -9.23 -26.85
N LEU A 589 21.21 -8.57 -25.81
CA LEU A 589 21.98 -7.99 -24.72
C LEU A 589 22.79 -9.06 -23.97
N MET A 590 22.17 -10.22 -23.71
CA MET A 590 22.82 -11.35 -23.04
C MET A 590 23.91 -12.01 -23.89
N SER A 591 23.87 -11.87 -25.22
CA SER A 591 24.91 -12.35 -26.13
C SER A 591 26.19 -11.51 -26.12
N ILE A 592 26.15 -10.29 -25.59
CA ILE A 592 27.29 -9.37 -25.56
C ILE A 592 28.37 -9.93 -24.60
N LYS A 593 29.59 -10.09 -25.14
CA LYS A 593 30.77 -10.57 -24.41
C LYS A 593 31.83 -9.48 -24.38
N PHE A 594 32.32 -9.17 -23.19
CA PHE A 594 33.39 -8.21 -22.95
C PHE A 594 34.71 -8.95 -22.74
N LYS A 595 35.75 -8.56 -23.50
CA LYS A 595 37.10 -9.10 -23.33
C LYS A 595 37.79 -8.36 -22.19
N ILE A 596 38.23 -9.08 -21.16
CA ILE A 596 39.02 -8.52 -20.06
C ILE A 596 40.37 -9.23 -20.05
N GLY A 597 41.43 -8.53 -20.43
CA GLY A 597 42.81 -9.05 -20.36
C GLY A 597 43.28 -9.89 -21.56
N LYS A 598 44.35 -10.66 -21.33
CA LYS A 598 44.99 -11.55 -22.31
C LYS A 598 44.53 -12.99 -22.06
N ASP A 599 43.97 -13.56 -23.14
CA ASP A 599 43.60 -14.94 -23.38
C ASP A 599 42.51 -15.58 -22.48
N GLU A 600 41.38 -15.85 -23.14
CA GLU A 600 40.23 -16.71 -22.78
C GLU A 600 39.15 -16.23 -21.77
N ASP A 601 39.42 -15.24 -20.93
CA ASP A 601 38.40 -14.75 -19.97
C ASP A 601 37.42 -13.73 -20.57
N LYS A 602 36.21 -14.21 -20.90
CA LYS A 602 35.09 -13.38 -21.41
C LYS A 602 34.08 -13.10 -20.30
N LEU A 603 33.93 -11.82 -19.94
CA LEU A 603 32.87 -11.38 -19.04
C LEU A 603 31.57 -11.25 -19.85
N THR A 604 30.50 -11.86 -19.39
CA THR A 604 29.20 -11.84 -20.09
C THR A 604 28.33 -10.73 -19.53
N MET A 605 27.35 -10.27 -20.31
CA MET A 605 26.37 -9.29 -19.80
C MET A 605 25.70 -9.75 -18.50
N LYS A 606 25.50 -11.07 -18.32
CA LYS A 606 25.00 -11.70 -17.08
C LYS A 606 25.82 -11.34 -15.84
N ASP A 607 27.13 -11.19 -16.01
CA ASP A 607 28.06 -10.86 -14.93
C ASP A 607 28.01 -9.37 -14.56
N ILE A 608 27.40 -8.52 -15.41
CA ILE A 608 27.24 -7.07 -15.18
C ILE A 608 25.85 -6.77 -14.61
N ILE A 609 24.81 -7.29 -15.27
CA ILE A 609 23.40 -7.23 -14.88
C ILE A 609 22.74 -8.52 -15.40
N ASP A 610 22.13 -9.29 -14.49
CA ASP A 610 21.38 -10.48 -14.90
C ASP A 610 19.99 -10.09 -15.44
N LEU A 611 19.84 -10.13 -16.76
CA LEU A 611 18.59 -9.90 -17.47
C LEU A 611 17.96 -11.21 -17.98
N THR A 612 18.44 -12.38 -17.54
CA THR A 612 18.04 -13.68 -18.13
C THR A 612 16.59 -14.07 -17.87
N THR A 613 16.01 -13.58 -16.78
CA THR A 613 14.60 -13.81 -16.43
C THR A 613 13.79 -12.54 -16.68
N PRO A 614 12.56 -12.64 -17.25
CA PRO A 614 11.66 -11.50 -17.32
C PRO A 614 11.43 -10.94 -15.92
N GLN A 615 11.78 -9.67 -15.74
CA GLN A 615 11.62 -8.94 -14.50
C GLN A 615 10.20 -8.36 -14.51
N THR A 616 9.21 -9.25 -14.37
CA THR A 616 7.79 -8.88 -14.19
C THR A 616 7.63 -7.78 -13.14
N PRO A 617 6.55 -6.97 -13.14
CA PRO A 617 6.35 -5.86 -12.20
C PRO A 617 6.67 -6.26 -10.75
N GLY A 618 7.84 -5.84 -10.28
CA GLY A 618 8.43 -6.26 -9.02
C GLY A 618 8.81 -5.08 -8.13
N TRP A 619 9.20 -5.40 -6.89
CA TRP A 619 9.64 -4.40 -5.90
C TRP A 619 10.84 -3.57 -6.39
N GLU A 620 11.66 -4.11 -7.27
CA GLU A 620 12.81 -3.41 -7.86
C GLU A 620 12.38 -2.24 -8.76
N ALA A 621 11.49 -2.50 -9.71
CA ALA A 621 10.92 -1.47 -10.57
C ALA A 621 10.16 -0.41 -9.76
N ALA A 622 9.43 -0.82 -8.71
CA ALA A 622 8.75 0.12 -7.80
C ALA A 622 9.73 1.04 -7.07
N MET A 623 10.82 0.50 -6.53
CA MET A 623 11.84 1.30 -5.85
C MET A 623 12.54 2.27 -6.79
N LEU A 624 12.90 1.83 -7.99
CA LEU A 624 13.50 2.68 -9.01
C LEU A 624 12.52 3.77 -9.48
N ALA A 625 11.22 3.47 -9.62
CA ALA A 625 10.20 4.45 -9.95
C ALA A 625 10.02 5.52 -8.84
N VAL A 626 10.02 5.12 -7.56
CA VAL A 626 10.01 6.04 -6.43
C VAL A 626 11.25 6.94 -6.45
N THR A 627 12.42 6.35 -6.71
CA THR A 627 13.69 7.08 -6.84
C THR A 627 13.60 8.11 -7.97
N MET A 628 13.11 7.70 -9.14
CA MET A 628 12.94 8.58 -10.31
C MET A 628 11.96 9.73 -10.05
N PHE A 629 10.88 9.49 -9.30
CA PHE A 629 9.97 10.54 -8.86
C PHE A 629 10.66 11.54 -7.91
N CYS A 630 11.42 11.06 -6.93
CA CYS A 630 12.20 11.91 -6.03
C CYS A 630 13.25 12.75 -6.77
N ILE A 631 13.88 12.22 -7.83
CA ILE A 631 14.81 12.96 -8.70
C ILE A 631 14.12 14.16 -9.34
N SER A 632 12.93 13.95 -9.93
CA SER A 632 12.16 15.04 -10.54
C SER A 632 11.79 16.13 -9.51
N LEU A 633 11.29 15.72 -8.34
CA LEU A 633 10.96 16.66 -7.26
C LEU A 633 12.17 17.46 -6.77
N THR A 634 13.31 16.79 -6.56
CA THR A 634 14.53 17.46 -6.10
C THR A 634 15.05 18.43 -7.16
N TYR A 635 15.04 18.06 -8.45
CA TYR A 635 15.44 18.92 -9.56
C TYR A 635 14.62 20.22 -9.61
N MET A 636 13.29 20.11 -9.57
CA MET A 636 12.38 21.27 -9.58
C MET A 636 12.55 22.19 -8.36
N ASN A 637 13.02 21.65 -7.24
CA ASN A 637 13.21 22.38 -5.97
C ASN A 637 14.70 22.73 -5.70
N THR A 638 15.57 22.67 -6.71
CA THR A 638 16.99 23.05 -6.55
C THR A 638 17.21 24.56 -6.41
N ASN A 639 16.28 25.39 -6.89
CA ASN A 639 16.38 26.85 -6.78
C ASN A 639 15.81 27.36 -5.43
N PRO A 640 16.58 28.14 -4.65
CA PRO A 640 16.17 28.54 -3.31
C PRO A 640 15.26 29.77 -3.35
N LEU A 641 13.94 29.58 -3.37
CA LEU A 641 13.04 30.51 -2.67
C LEU A 641 13.05 30.16 -1.18
N GLN A 642 14.25 30.18 -0.58
CA GLN A 642 14.45 29.83 0.82
C GLN A 642 14.05 31.02 1.70
N LYS A 643 12.85 30.97 2.27
CA LYS A 643 12.57 31.73 3.50
C LYS A 643 13.57 31.28 4.56
N LYS A 644 14.15 32.24 5.30
CA LYS A 644 15.05 31.95 6.42
C LYS A 644 14.39 30.88 7.33
N PRO A 645 15.12 29.83 7.74
CA PRO A 645 14.59 28.83 8.64
C PRO A 645 14.12 29.49 9.94
N SER A 646 13.09 28.91 10.58
CA SER A 646 12.63 29.42 11.88
C SER A 646 13.77 29.39 12.90
N ILE A 647 13.76 30.32 13.85
CA ILE A 647 14.76 30.47 14.92
C ILE A 647 15.04 29.13 15.62
N TRP A 648 14.00 28.32 15.85
CA TRP A 648 14.11 27.00 16.47
C TRP A 648 14.90 25.98 15.64
N ILE A 649 14.63 25.90 14.34
CA ILE A 649 15.31 24.97 13.44
C ILE A 649 16.77 25.36 13.28
N GLN A 650 17.05 26.67 13.21
CA GLN A 650 18.42 27.17 13.18
C GLN A 650 19.16 26.86 14.48
N GLY A 651 18.54 27.11 15.64
CA GLY A 651 19.11 26.81 16.96
C GLY A 651 19.46 25.32 17.13
N ILE A 652 18.52 24.41 16.81
CA ILE A 652 18.77 22.96 16.87
C ILE A 652 19.91 22.55 15.95
N ARG A 653 19.97 23.13 14.74
CA ARG A 653 21.02 22.82 13.77
C ARG A 653 22.41 23.23 14.26
N GLU A 654 22.55 24.42 14.83
CA GLU A 654 23.85 24.90 15.33
C GLU A 654 24.32 24.12 16.57
N GLU A 655 23.40 23.76 17.48
CA GLU A 655 23.70 22.89 18.63
C GLU A 655 24.09 21.47 18.21
N PHE A 656 23.39 20.90 17.22
CA PHE A 656 23.72 19.59 16.67
C PHE A 656 25.12 19.56 16.03
N LYS A 657 25.50 20.62 15.30
CA LYS A 657 26.86 20.77 14.76
C LYS A 657 27.92 20.88 15.86
N ALA A 658 27.63 21.64 16.92
CA ALA A 658 28.56 21.82 18.03
C ALA A 658 28.87 20.48 18.74
N VAL A 659 27.83 19.67 18.98
CA VAL A 659 27.96 18.35 19.61
C VAL A 659 28.64 17.33 18.71
N LEU A 660 28.28 17.28 17.43
CA LEU A 660 28.95 16.39 16.48
C LEU A 660 30.43 16.71 16.39
N ARG A 661 30.83 17.98 16.42
CA ARG A 661 32.23 18.38 16.42
C ARG A 661 32.97 17.97 17.69
N SER A 662 32.35 18.11 18.86
CA SER A 662 32.98 17.75 20.14
C SER A 662 33.12 16.23 20.29
N LEU A 663 32.18 15.47 19.76
CA LEU A 663 32.14 14.01 19.83
C LEU A 663 32.68 13.32 18.57
N PHE A 664 33.09 14.05 17.53
CA PHE A 664 33.44 13.51 16.21
C PHE A 664 34.44 12.37 16.32
N PHE A 665 35.58 12.61 16.99
CA PHE A 665 36.63 11.61 17.19
C PHE A 665 36.11 10.32 17.86
N TYR A 666 35.25 10.43 18.87
CA TYR A 666 34.75 9.28 19.63
C TYR A 666 33.63 8.52 18.90
N ILE A 667 32.75 9.21 18.19
CA ILE A 667 31.72 8.57 17.35
C ILE A 667 32.39 7.89 16.15
N SER A 668 33.34 8.57 15.51
CA SER A 668 34.21 8.02 14.48
C SER A 668 34.96 6.77 14.97
N TRP A 669 35.44 6.79 16.21
CA TRP A 669 36.09 5.64 16.85
C TRP A 669 35.16 4.43 16.92
N LEU A 670 33.96 4.62 17.45
CA LEU A 670 32.98 3.55 17.66
C LEU A 670 32.53 2.91 16.33
N LEU A 671 32.29 3.74 15.30
CA LEU A 671 31.89 3.27 13.98
C LEU A 671 33.01 2.49 13.27
N MET A 672 34.25 2.99 13.34
CA MET A 672 35.41 2.30 12.76
C MET A 672 35.79 1.03 13.53
N PHE A 673 35.52 0.98 14.83
CA PHE A 673 35.67 -0.21 15.66
C PHE A 673 34.68 -1.31 15.26
N PHE A 674 33.38 -0.99 15.14
CA PHE A 674 32.39 -1.97 14.67
C PHE A 674 32.65 -2.40 13.23
N PHE A 675 33.09 -1.49 12.37
CA PHE A 675 33.56 -1.82 11.04
C PHE A 675 34.76 -2.80 11.06
N SER A 676 35.72 -2.61 11.96
CA SER A 676 36.86 -3.52 12.15
C SER A 676 36.43 -4.91 12.62
N ILE A 677 35.40 -5.02 13.47
CA ILE A 677 34.82 -6.30 13.90
C ILE A 677 34.19 -7.03 12.72
N SER A 678 33.47 -6.31 11.85
CA SER A 678 32.87 -6.92 10.64
C SER A 678 33.89 -7.39 9.60
N ASN A 679 35.18 -7.04 9.75
CA ASN A 679 36.27 -7.56 8.94
C ASN A 679 36.93 -8.75 9.65
N SER A 680 37.00 -9.94 9.05
CA SER A 680 37.66 -11.10 9.65
C SER A 680 39.20 -11.06 9.52
N TYR A 681 39.77 -10.29 8.58
CA TYR A 681 41.21 -10.30 8.30
C TYR A 681 42.01 -9.30 9.15
N PRO A 682 43.30 -9.57 9.44
CA PRO A 682 44.23 -8.60 10.03
C PRO A 682 44.80 -7.68 8.94
N THR A 683 44.29 -6.44 8.82
CA THR A 683 44.54 -5.60 7.64
C THR A 683 45.33 -4.33 7.95
N VAL A 684 45.98 -3.74 6.94
CA VAL A 684 46.70 -2.46 7.06
C VAL A 684 45.77 -1.35 7.55
N ILE A 685 44.51 -1.34 7.09
CA ILE A 685 43.49 -0.39 7.55
C ILE A 685 43.26 -0.53 9.07
N LYS A 686 43.12 -1.77 9.59
CA LYS A 686 43.01 -1.99 11.05
C LYS A 686 44.24 -1.50 11.80
N CYS A 687 45.43 -1.68 11.23
CA CYS A 687 46.68 -1.19 11.82
C CYS A 687 46.69 0.34 11.92
N VAL A 688 46.36 1.05 10.82
CA VAL A 688 46.31 2.51 10.78
C VAL A 688 45.25 3.07 11.73
N ILE A 689 44.06 2.47 11.76
CA ILE A 689 42.97 2.83 12.67
C ILE A 689 43.40 2.66 14.13
N SER A 690 44.02 1.52 14.46
CA SER A 690 44.56 1.26 15.80
C SER A 690 45.63 2.28 16.20
N ILE A 691 46.48 2.74 15.28
CA ILE A 691 47.48 3.80 15.54
C ILE A 691 46.81 5.15 15.87
N PHE A 692 45.75 5.53 15.15
CA PHE A 692 44.99 6.75 15.47
C PHE A 692 44.35 6.68 16.86
N PHE A 693 43.88 5.50 17.25
CA PHE A 693 43.20 5.28 18.52
C PHE A 693 44.16 5.18 19.70
N LEU A 694 45.33 4.59 19.47
CA LEU A 694 46.45 4.48 20.41
C LEU A 694 46.97 5.84 20.89
N LEU A 695 46.90 6.85 20.03
CA LEU A 695 47.33 8.21 20.34
C LEU A 695 46.20 9.10 20.89
N GLY A 696 44.95 8.60 20.91
CA GLY A 696 43.79 9.16 21.60
C GLY A 696 43.59 10.66 21.47
N LEU A 697 43.48 11.35 22.62
CA LEU A 697 43.29 12.81 22.72
C LEU A 697 44.37 13.64 22.01
N LYS A 698 45.61 13.11 21.87
CA LYS A 698 46.69 13.83 21.18
C LYS A 698 46.49 13.85 19.67
N MET A 699 45.85 12.83 19.10
CA MET A 699 45.53 12.77 17.67
C MET A 699 44.15 13.32 17.32
N ALA A 700 43.26 13.58 18.27
CA ALA A 700 41.94 14.15 17.99
C ALA A 700 42.01 15.45 17.16
N ARG A 701 42.97 16.36 17.46
CA ARG A 701 43.18 17.58 16.68
C ARG A 701 43.69 17.33 15.25
N PHE A 702 44.52 16.29 15.07
CA PHE A 702 45.04 15.91 13.75
C PHE A 702 43.97 15.17 12.94
N PHE A 703 43.23 14.27 13.57
CA PHE A 703 42.09 13.55 13.00
C PHE A 703 41.01 14.51 12.47
N ASN A 704 40.71 15.57 13.22
CA ASN A 704 39.80 16.64 12.79
C ASN A 704 40.31 17.45 11.59
N LYS A 705 41.64 17.47 11.32
CA LYS A 705 42.20 18.08 10.11
C LYS A 705 42.16 17.14 8.90
N LEU A 706 42.08 15.83 9.12
CA LEU A 706 42.05 14.82 8.06
C LEU A 706 40.65 14.50 7.54
N VAL A 707 39.61 15.21 7.98
CA VAL A 707 38.19 14.94 7.65
C VAL A 707 37.95 14.73 6.15
N GLY A 708 38.52 15.58 5.28
CA GLY A 708 38.37 15.43 3.83
C GLY A 708 39.09 14.20 3.25
N ILE A 709 40.28 13.87 3.78
CA ILE A 709 41.04 12.69 3.37
C ILE A 709 40.32 11.42 3.82
N LEU A 710 39.76 11.42 5.03
CA LEU A 710 38.96 10.32 5.58
C LEU A 710 37.69 10.10 4.76
N LEU A 711 37.02 11.17 4.31
CA LEU A 711 35.86 11.06 3.43
C LEU A 711 36.23 10.38 2.11
N TYR A 712 37.31 10.87 1.47
CA TYR A 712 37.78 10.35 0.19
C TYR A 712 38.19 8.88 0.28
N SER A 713 39.00 8.52 1.28
CA SER A 713 39.48 7.14 1.44
C SER A 713 38.35 6.15 1.70
N ASN A 714 37.39 6.51 2.58
CA ASN A 714 36.27 5.62 2.90
C ASN A 714 35.24 5.52 1.76
N THR A 715 35.06 6.60 0.99
CA THR A 715 34.23 6.55 -0.22
C THR A 715 34.85 5.65 -1.29
N ILE A 716 36.17 5.66 -1.46
CA ILE A 716 36.85 4.73 -2.36
C ILE A 716 36.72 3.29 -1.85
N TYR A 717 36.90 3.06 -0.56
CA TYR A 717 36.80 1.72 0.02
C TYR A 717 35.43 1.09 -0.21
N ILE A 718 34.34 1.81 0.07
CA ILE A 718 33.00 1.28 -0.13
C ILE A 718 32.69 1.03 -1.61
N VAL A 719 33.21 1.89 -2.52
CA VAL A 719 33.06 1.72 -3.96
C VAL A 719 33.78 0.47 -4.46
N ILE A 720 35.02 0.25 -4.00
CA ILE A 720 35.78 -0.96 -4.33
C ILE A 720 35.09 -2.20 -3.76
N GLU A 721 34.59 -2.15 -2.53
CA GLU A 721 33.88 -3.27 -1.91
C GLU A 721 32.64 -3.68 -2.71
N VAL A 722 31.82 -2.71 -3.14
CA VAL A 722 30.66 -2.97 -3.99
C VAL A 722 31.09 -3.46 -5.36
N PHE A 723 32.12 -2.85 -5.98
CA PHE A 723 32.63 -3.27 -7.27
C PHE A 723 33.09 -4.74 -7.27
N LEU A 724 33.84 -5.16 -6.24
CA LEU A 724 34.27 -6.56 -6.07
C LEU A 724 33.08 -7.50 -5.81
N SER A 725 32.00 -7.00 -5.20
CA SER A 725 30.77 -7.79 -5.04
C SER A 725 29.97 -7.98 -6.32
N VAL A 726 30.07 -7.04 -7.28
CA VAL A 726 29.46 -7.16 -8.61
C VAL A 726 30.23 -8.16 -9.47
N PHE A 727 31.56 -8.20 -9.33
CA PHE A 727 32.43 -9.06 -10.13
C PHE A 727 33.11 -10.16 -9.28
N PRO A 728 32.35 -11.13 -8.73
CA PRO A 728 32.91 -12.15 -7.84
C PRO A 728 33.98 -13.01 -8.53
N LYS A 729 33.91 -13.17 -9.86
CA LYS A 729 34.91 -13.87 -10.69
C LYS A 729 36.32 -13.27 -10.59
N LEU A 730 36.45 -11.97 -10.28
CA LEU A 730 37.76 -11.33 -10.05
C LEU A 730 38.39 -11.73 -8.70
N THR A 731 37.64 -12.40 -7.83
CA THR A 731 38.04 -12.73 -6.45
C THR A 731 37.66 -14.16 -6.00
N ALA A 732 37.10 -15.00 -6.87
CA ALA A 732 36.57 -16.31 -6.48
C ALA A 732 37.68 -17.30 -6.06
N ARG A 733 37.39 -18.16 -5.08
CA ARG A 733 38.23 -19.28 -4.64
C ARG A 733 37.51 -20.56 -5.03
N THR A 734 37.86 -21.16 -6.15
CA THR A 734 37.32 -22.49 -6.50
C THR A 734 38.42 -23.53 -6.30
N GLU A 735 38.16 -24.49 -5.43
CA GLU A 735 38.88 -25.76 -5.44
C GLU A 735 38.60 -26.44 -6.78
N GLY A 736 39.64 -26.61 -7.61
CA GLY A 736 39.60 -27.56 -8.71
C GLY A 736 39.69 -27.02 -10.15
N GLN A 737 39.32 -25.77 -10.49
CA GLN A 737 39.51 -25.26 -11.88
C GLN A 737 39.80 -23.75 -12.01
N THR A 738 40.95 -23.49 -12.66
CA THR A 738 41.28 -22.44 -13.64
C THR A 738 40.93 -20.96 -13.40
N TYR A 739 41.31 -20.36 -12.26
CA TYR A 739 41.52 -18.90 -12.18
C TYR A 739 42.72 -18.50 -11.30
N ALA A 740 43.85 -19.19 -11.44
CA ALA A 740 45.11 -18.91 -10.71
C ALA A 740 45.72 -17.51 -11.00
N GLN A 741 45.18 -16.75 -11.96
CA GLN A 741 45.71 -15.45 -12.36
C GLN A 741 45.29 -14.28 -11.44
N TYR A 742 44.17 -14.38 -10.71
CA TYR A 742 43.62 -13.27 -9.90
C TYR A 742 43.84 -13.42 -8.38
N GLU A 743 44.40 -14.54 -7.94
CA GLU A 743 44.86 -14.76 -6.55
C GLU A 743 45.72 -13.62 -5.97
N PRO A 744 46.67 -12.99 -6.71
CA PRO A 744 47.41 -11.85 -6.17
C PRO A 744 46.54 -10.63 -5.89
N ILE A 745 45.55 -10.30 -6.73
CA ILE A 745 44.67 -9.14 -6.52
C ILE A 745 43.83 -9.33 -5.26
N ARG A 746 43.30 -10.55 -5.06
CA ARG A 746 42.58 -10.91 -3.84
C ARG A 746 43.47 -10.80 -2.60
N LYS A 747 44.69 -11.35 -2.63
CA LYS A 747 45.66 -11.26 -1.52
C LYS A 747 46.02 -9.81 -1.19
N TRP A 748 46.17 -8.94 -2.19
CA TRP A 748 46.36 -7.50 -1.98
C TRP A 748 45.12 -6.84 -1.37
N CYS A 749 43.92 -7.23 -1.79
CA CYS A 749 42.66 -6.73 -1.21
C CYS A 749 42.47 -7.19 0.24
N GLU A 750 42.78 -8.45 0.57
CA GLU A 750 42.77 -8.99 1.94
C GLU A 750 43.82 -8.27 2.81
N TYR A 751 45.03 -8.06 2.30
CA TYR A 751 46.14 -7.38 3.00
C TYR A 751 45.82 -5.91 3.31
N ILE A 752 45.34 -5.16 2.31
CA ILE A 752 44.95 -3.75 2.48
C ILE A 752 43.72 -3.65 3.38
N GLY A 753 42.81 -4.61 3.28
CA GLY A 753 41.55 -4.68 4.01
C GLY A 753 40.34 -4.17 3.24
N LEU A 754 40.34 -4.42 1.94
CA LEU A 754 39.24 -4.22 0.99
C LEU A 754 38.36 -5.50 0.85
N TYR A 755 38.76 -6.61 1.49
CA TYR A 755 38.04 -7.89 1.55
C TYR A 755 37.85 -8.28 3.03
N PHE A 756 36.66 -8.83 3.39
CA PHE A 756 36.17 -8.76 4.78
C PHE A 756 35.75 -10.09 5.41
N VAL A 757 35.55 -11.18 4.65
CA VAL A 757 35.16 -12.50 5.19
C VAL A 757 35.81 -13.62 4.36
N ASP A 758 36.22 -14.71 5.03
CA ASP A 758 36.66 -15.96 4.38
C ASP A 758 35.44 -16.75 3.86
N GLY A 759 35.30 -16.87 2.53
CA GLY A 759 34.25 -17.69 1.87
C GLY A 759 33.37 -16.92 0.87
N ASP A 760 32.32 -17.57 0.39
CA ASP A 760 31.29 -16.96 -0.46
C ASP A 760 30.39 -16.05 0.39
N LYS A 761 30.33 -14.76 0.03
CA LYS A 761 29.58 -13.74 0.78
C LYS A 761 28.08 -14.02 0.74
N GLY A 762 27.46 -14.21 1.91
CA GLY A 762 26.02 -13.98 2.08
C GLY A 762 25.68 -12.48 2.03
N GLN A 763 24.48 -12.13 1.57
CA GLN A 763 24.01 -10.73 1.47
C GLN A 763 24.03 -10.00 2.84
N GLY A 764 23.84 -10.75 3.94
CA GLY A 764 23.86 -10.22 5.32
C GLY A 764 25.23 -9.68 5.75
N ASP A 765 26.30 -10.45 5.59
CA ASP A 765 27.64 -10.08 6.10
C ASP A 765 28.21 -8.86 5.37
N ARG A 766 28.00 -8.79 4.05
CA ARG A 766 28.29 -7.60 3.24
C ARG A 766 27.53 -6.38 3.79
N ASN A 767 26.22 -6.52 4.00
CA ASN A 767 25.37 -5.41 4.44
C ASN A 767 25.82 -4.87 5.82
N TYR A 768 26.29 -5.73 6.74
CA TYR A 768 26.84 -5.28 8.02
C TYR A 768 28.10 -4.42 7.87
N SER A 769 29.10 -4.88 7.11
CA SER A 769 30.34 -4.13 6.83
C SER A 769 30.03 -2.75 6.22
N MET A 770 29.20 -2.76 5.19
CA MET A 770 28.78 -1.55 4.48
C MET A 770 28.02 -0.55 5.35
N THR A 771 27.19 -1.03 6.28
CA THR A 771 26.41 -0.17 7.18
C THR A 771 27.33 0.67 8.05
N TRP A 772 28.36 0.07 8.65
CA TRP A 772 29.31 0.79 9.51
C TRP A 772 30.14 1.81 8.73
N GLN A 773 30.58 1.46 7.51
CA GLN A 773 31.29 2.40 6.63
C GLN A 773 30.40 3.59 6.22
N LEU A 774 29.14 3.34 5.81
CA LEU A 774 28.22 4.42 5.42
C LEU A 774 27.91 5.34 6.60
N LEU A 775 27.66 4.79 7.79
CA LEU A 775 27.45 5.59 9.00
C LEU A 775 28.67 6.47 9.28
N PHE A 776 29.88 5.93 9.11
CA PHE A 776 31.12 6.69 9.27
C PHE A 776 31.23 7.83 8.25
N ILE A 777 30.95 7.56 6.98
CA ILE A 777 30.92 8.57 5.89
C ILE A 777 29.90 9.67 6.18
N LEU A 778 28.69 9.32 6.64
CA LEU A 778 27.65 10.29 7.00
C LEU A 778 28.11 11.20 8.14
N VAL A 779 28.71 10.64 9.20
CA VAL A 779 29.25 11.42 10.33
C VAL A 779 30.36 12.37 9.86
N ILE A 780 31.23 11.94 8.94
CA ILE A 780 32.27 12.79 8.35
C ILE A 780 31.65 13.97 7.57
N ILE A 781 30.68 13.69 6.71
CA ILE A 781 30.03 14.72 5.86
C ILE A 781 29.36 15.80 6.72
N VAL A 782 28.66 15.40 7.80
CA VAL A 782 28.02 16.38 8.70
C VAL A 782 29.06 17.22 9.45
N ASN A 783 30.21 16.64 9.82
CA ASN A 783 31.28 17.34 10.53
C ASN A 783 32.10 18.30 9.66
N MET A 784 32.12 18.13 8.33
CA MET A 784 32.77 19.09 7.42
C MET A 784 32.18 20.50 7.46
N ILE A 785 30.95 20.68 7.94
CA ILE A 785 30.28 22.00 8.02
C ILE A 785 30.58 22.74 9.31
N ALA A 786 31.02 22.03 10.35
CA ALA A 786 31.05 22.55 11.71
C ALA A 786 32.21 23.53 11.97
N GLU A 787 32.76 24.20 10.94
CA GLU A 787 33.97 25.01 11.05
C GLU A 787 33.82 26.12 12.09
N HIS A 788 32.64 26.74 12.26
CA HIS A 788 32.29 27.58 13.41
C HIS A 788 30.77 27.58 13.69
N PRO A 789 30.26 26.98 14.79
CA PRO A 789 28.85 27.11 15.15
C PRO A 789 28.51 28.58 15.44
N GLU A 790 27.45 29.10 14.84
CA GLU A 790 26.96 30.45 15.12
C GLU A 790 26.32 30.50 16.51
N PRO A 791 26.45 31.61 17.26
CA PRO A 791 25.79 31.76 18.56
C PRO A 791 24.26 31.66 18.39
N THR A 792 23.64 30.82 19.22
CA THR A 792 22.19 30.56 19.21
C THR A 792 21.40 31.74 19.78
N ASP A 793 20.15 31.91 19.32
CA ASP A 793 19.26 32.97 19.80
C ASP A 793 18.89 32.74 21.29
N PRO A 794 18.97 33.77 22.17
CA PRO A 794 18.66 33.64 23.60
C PRO A 794 17.25 33.13 23.91
N LYS A 795 16.27 33.29 23.00
CA LYS A 795 14.92 32.72 23.15
C LYS A 795 14.92 31.19 22.99
N PHE A 796 15.80 30.65 22.15
CA PHE A 796 15.96 29.22 21.95
C PHE A 796 16.71 28.57 23.13
N ASP A 797 17.77 29.21 23.59
CA ASP A 797 18.60 28.74 24.71
C ASP A 797 17.83 28.59 26.03
N ASN A 798 16.86 29.46 26.27
CA ASN A 798 16.05 29.44 27.49
C ASN A 798 14.95 28.38 27.50
N SER A 799 14.75 27.66 26.39
CA SER A 799 13.68 26.67 26.23
C SER A 799 13.87 25.41 27.09
N LEU A 800 12.75 24.79 27.48
CA LEU A 800 12.76 23.54 28.25
C LEU A 800 13.44 22.40 27.47
N GLY A 801 13.23 22.35 26.14
CA GLY A 801 13.91 21.40 25.26
C GLY A 801 15.43 21.52 25.30
N MET A 802 15.97 22.74 25.31
CA MET A 802 17.42 22.96 25.39
C MET A 802 18.02 22.61 26.75
N ARG A 803 17.28 22.78 27.84
CA ARG A 803 17.74 22.34 29.18
C ARG A 803 17.83 20.82 29.28
N VAL A 804 16.80 20.11 28.79
CA VAL A 804 16.79 18.64 28.73
C VAL A 804 17.91 18.14 27.81
N TYR A 805 18.11 18.79 26.67
CA TYR A 805 19.19 18.48 25.75
C TYR A 805 20.58 18.68 26.37
N ARG A 806 20.85 19.81 27.05
CA ARG A 806 22.14 20.05 27.72
C ARG A 806 22.41 19.02 28.82
N ALA A 807 21.37 18.61 29.55
CA ALA A 807 21.48 17.52 30.53
C ALA A 807 21.86 16.19 29.87
N PHE A 808 21.20 15.85 28.75
CA PHE A 808 21.53 14.66 27.96
C PHE A 808 22.94 14.72 27.36
N TYR A 809 23.37 15.88 26.86
CA TYR A 809 24.72 16.10 26.33
C TYR A 809 25.80 15.90 27.40
N MET A 810 25.61 16.48 28.60
CA MET A 810 26.54 16.30 29.72
C MET A 810 26.58 14.84 30.20
N MET A 811 25.43 14.17 30.22
CA MET A 811 25.34 12.73 30.51
C MET A 811 26.12 11.91 29.48
N LEU A 812 25.93 12.19 28.18
CA LEU A 812 26.59 11.47 27.10
C LEU A 812 28.10 11.72 27.09
N HIS A 813 28.56 12.95 27.35
CA HIS A 813 29.98 13.27 27.48
C HIS A 813 30.66 12.50 28.64
N ASN A 814 29.92 12.23 29.72
CA ASN A 814 30.41 11.41 30.84
C ASN A 814 30.35 9.90 30.56
N TRP A 815 29.35 9.43 29.81
CA TRP A 815 29.15 7.99 29.55
C TRP A 815 29.90 7.48 28.32
N LEU A 816 30.22 8.32 27.34
CA LEU A 816 30.91 7.89 26.12
C LEU A 816 32.26 7.22 26.40
N PRO A 817 33.12 7.71 27.33
CA PRO A 817 34.33 6.99 27.74
C PRO A 817 34.03 5.61 28.36
N VAL A 818 32.90 5.45 29.04
CA VAL A 818 32.45 4.17 29.61
C VAL A 818 32.05 3.19 28.50
N PHE A 819 31.29 3.66 27.49
CA PHE A 819 30.96 2.84 26.32
C PHE A 819 32.21 2.43 25.52
N VAL A 820 33.18 3.34 25.36
CA VAL A 820 34.48 3.05 24.73
C VAL A 820 35.21 1.94 25.50
N ASN A 821 35.24 2.01 26.83
CA ASN A 821 35.87 0.98 27.68
C ASN A 821 35.12 -0.36 27.61
N ILE A 822 33.78 -0.36 27.57
CA ILE A 822 32.98 -1.58 27.41
C ILE A 822 33.21 -2.21 26.02
N SER A 823 33.25 -1.42 24.94
CA SER A 823 33.57 -1.91 23.60
C SER A 823 34.98 -2.47 23.49
N LEU A 824 35.97 -1.85 24.15
CA LEU A 824 37.31 -2.41 24.30
C LEU A 824 37.26 -3.76 25.03
N CYS A 825 36.45 -3.87 26.09
CA CYS A 825 36.22 -5.11 26.85
C CYS A 825 35.63 -6.24 25.98
N VAL A 826 34.63 -5.92 25.15
CA VAL A 826 34.00 -6.86 24.22
C VAL A 826 34.98 -7.27 23.11
N SER A 827 35.77 -6.32 22.58
CA SER A 827 36.84 -6.62 21.62
C SER A 827 37.84 -7.64 22.14
N THR A 828 38.12 -7.59 23.44
CA THR A 828 39.14 -8.40 24.10
C THR A 828 38.64 -9.79 24.47
N LEU A 829 37.32 -9.94 24.65
CA LEU A 829 36.65 -11.22 24.86
C LEU A 829 36.50 -12.03 23.56
N TYR A 830 36.35 -11.36 22.41
CA TYR A 830 36.22 -12.01 21.08
C TYR A 830 37.56 -12.27 20.38
N ASN A 831 38.69 -11.92 20.98
CA ASN A 831 40.03 -12.11 20.41
C ASN A 831 40.83 -13.11 21.26
N PRO A 832 40.96 -14.39 20.86
CA PRO A 832 41.59 -15.45 21.65
C PRO A 832 43.13 -15.37 21.58
N THR A 833 43.68 -14.19 21.83
CA THR A 833 45.12 -13.91 21.78
C THR A 833 45.59 -13.39 23.14
N VAL A 834 46.90 -13.42 23.40
CA VAL A 834 47.55 -12.89 24.62
C VAL A 834 47.14 -11.43 24.90
N PHE A 835 46.81 -10.69 23.85
CA PHE A 835 46.28 -9.34 23.90
C PHE A 835 44.90 -9.23 24.58
N GLY A 836 44.00 -10.21 24.38
CA GLY A 836 42.69 -10.26 25.04
C GLY A 836 42.82 -10.43 26.57
N PHE A 837 43.73 -11.31 27.01
CA PHE A 837 44.03 -11.54 28.43
C PHE A 837 44.70 -10.34 29.13
N PHE A 838 45.66 -9.69 28.47
CA PHE A 838 46.32 -8.50 29.01
C PHE A 838 45.33 -7.33 29.17
N SER A 839 44.42 -7.17 28.22
CA SER A 839 43.41 -6.11 28.24
C SER A 839 42.36 -6.31 29.33
N LEU A 840 41.96 -7.56 29.61
CA LEU A 840 41.12 -7.93 30.77
C LEU A 840 41.79 -7.53 32.10
N LEU A 841 43.11 -7.76 32.21
CA LEU A 841 43.89 -7.44 33.41
C LEU A 841 44.01 -5.93 33.64
N VAL A 842 44.18 -5.14 32.57
CA VAL A 842 44.14 -3.67 32.63
C VAL A 842 42.74 -3.18 33.03
N LEU A 843 41.67 -3.80 32.53
CA LEU A 843 40.29 -3.42 32.85
C LEU A 843 39.94 -3.67 34.33
N ILE A 844 40.43 -4.76 34.92
CA ILE A 844 40.34 -5.03 36.36
C ILE A 844 41.10 -3.95 37.15
N ILE A 845 42.29 -3.53 36.71
CA ILE A 845 43.06 -2.46 37.38
C ILE A 845 42.35 -1.10 37.29
N VAL A 846 41.72 -0.78 36.16
CA VAL A 846 40.93 0.44 35.94
C VAL A 846 39.74 0.51 36.89
N GLN A 847 39.03 -0.60 37.10
CA GLN A 847 37.83 -0.66 37.94
C GLN A 847 38.15 -0.56 39.45
N PHE A 848 39.24 -1.19 39.89
CA PHE A 848 39.53 -1.36 41.32
C PHE A 848 40.58 -0.39 41.89
N LYS A 849 41.46 0.22 41.06
CA LYS A 849 42.46 1.22 41.51
C LYS A 849 42.70 2.35 40.49
N PRO A 850 41.75 3.30 40.33
CA PRO A 850 41.84 4.37 39.32
C PRO A 850 43.05 5.31 39.45
N LYS A 851 43.60 5.46 40.67
CA LYS A 851 44.81 6.28 40.93
C LYS A 851 46.10 5.71 40.34
N VAL A 852 46.17 4.39 40.13
CA VAL A 852 47.31 3.71 39.49
C VAL A 852 47.32 4.02 37.99
N LEU A 853 46.14 4.12 37.38
CA LEU A 853 45.98 4.46 35.97
C LEU A 853 46.39 5.92 35.68
N GLN A 854 46.00 6.88 36.53
CA GLN A 854 46.39 8.29 36.31
C GLN A 854 47.90 8.51 36.32
N ARG A 855 48.65 7.74 37.12
CA ARG A 855 50.13 7.84 37.19
C ARG A 855 50.84 6.96 36.15
N GLY A 856 50.23 5.84 35.75
CA GLY A 856 50.81 4.85 34.85
C GLY A 856 50.24 4.83 33.42
N ALA A 857 49.27 5.69 33.08
CA ALA A 857 48.52 5.65 31.82
C ALA A 857 49.41 5.59 30.58
N VAL A 858 50.53 6.33 30.58
CA VAL A 858 51.49 6.34 29.48
C VAL A 858 52.18 4.98 29.33
N TRP A 859 52.63 4.37 30.44
CA TRP A 859 53.30 3.07 30.45
C TRP A 859 52.35 1.91 30.15
N ILE A 860 51.12 1.97 30.67
CA ILE A 860 50.07 0.99 30.41
C ILE A 860 49.66 1.06 28.94
N SER A 861 49.47 2.26 28.38
CA SER A 861 49.26 2.43 26.94
C SER A 861 50.44 1.88 26.13
N VAL A 862 51.70 2.18 26.48
CA VAL A 862 52.88 1.65 25.77
C VAL A 862 52.97 0.11 25.83
N LEU A 863 52.63 -0.52 26.95
CA LEU A 863 52.64 -1.99 27.08
C LEU A 863 51.48 -2.63 26.29
N PHE A 864 50.30 -1.99 26.31
CA PHE A 864 49.16 -2.33 25.48
C PHE A 864 49.49 -2.24 23.99
N ASN A 865 50.31 -1.24 23.61
CA ASN A 865 50.79 -1.01 22.24
C ASN A 865 51.75 -2.10 21.78
N PHE A 866 52.65 -2.56 22.65
CA PHE A 866 53.56 -3.64 22.30
C PHE A 866 52.78 -4.94 22.01
N CYS A 867 51.81 -5.30 22.85
CA CYS A 867 51.01 -6.52 22.68
C CYS A 867 50.01 -6.47 21.50
N SER A 868 49.38 -5.31 21.23
CA SER A 868 48.49 -5.14 20.07
C SER A 868 49.29 -5.21 18.77
N SER A 869 50.35 -4.40 18.67
CA SER A 869 51.19 -4.31 17.48
C SER A 869 51.93 -5.61 17.21
N SER A 870 52.39 -6.34 18.24
CA SER A 870 53.07 -7.62 18.04
C SER A 870 52.16 -8.67 17.40
N SER A 871 50.87 -8.74 17.78
CA SER A 871 49.94 -9.72 17.19
C SER A 871 49.60 -9.41 15.72
N THR A 872 49.41 -8.14 15.39
CA THR A 872 49.14 -7.69 14.01
C THR A 872 50.40 -7.68 13.14
N LEU A 873 51.57 -7.27 13.68
CA LEU A 873 52.86 -7.38 12.98
C LEU A 873 53.24 -8.82 12.72
N TYR A 874 52.97 -9.75 13.65
CA TYR A 874 53.27 -11.17 13.44
C TYR A 874 52.40 -11.75 12.31
N GLY A 875 51.10 -11.42 12.26
CA GLY A 875 50.22 -11.78 11.14
C GLY A 875 50.62 -11.12 9.81
N LEU A 876 50.97 -9.83 9.82
CA LEU A 876 51.45 -9.09 8.65
C LEU A 876 52.79 -9.65 8.13
N ALA A 877 53.72 -9.99 9.02
CA ALA A 877 55.01 -10.59 8.68
C ALA A 877 54.83 -11.99 8.07
N LEU A 878 53.92 -12.81 8.63
CA LEU A 878 53.60 -14.13 8.08
C LEU A 878 53.00 -14.01 6.67
N GLN A 879 52.06 -13.08 6.45
CA GLN A 879 51.47 -12.84 5.12
C GLN A 879 52.47 -12.25 4.11
N LEU A 880 53.33 -11.31 4.51
CA LEU A 880 54.40 -10.78 3.66
C LEU A 880 55.41 -11.85 3.25
N VAL A 881 55.76 -12.76 4.15
CA VAL A 881 56.60 -13.93 3.84
C VAL A 881 55.89 -14.86 2.85
N THR A 882 54.57 -15.02 2.96
CA THR A 882 53.75 -15.84 2.04
C THR A 882 53.59 -15.19 0.66
N ILE A 883 53.49 -13.86 0.57
CA ILE A 883 53.45 -13.11 -0.70
C ILE A 883 54.83 -13.12 -1.37
N SER A 884 55.90 -12.98 -0.58
CA SER A 884 57.29 -13.06 -1.02
C SER A 884 57.66 -14.45 -1.54
N SER A 885 57.21 -15.52 -0.88
CA SER A 885 57.47 -16.91 -1.30
C SER A 885 56.77 -17.26 -2.61
N VAL A 886 55.56 -16.75 -2.87
CA VAL A 886 54.87 -16.89 -4.17
C VAL A 886 55.62 -16.15 -5.30
N LYS A 887 56.23 -15.00 -4.99
CA LYS A 887 57.09 -14.26 -5.95
C LYS A 887 58.39 -15.02 -6.23
N SER A 888 59.01 -15.60 -5.20
CA SER A 888 60.20 -16.45 -5.31
C SER A 888 59.96 -17.75 -6.07
N LEU A 889 58.79 -18.37 -5.93
CA LEU A 889 58.38 -19.57 -6.68
C LEU A 889 58.14 -19.27 -8.17
N LYS A 890 57.69 -18.07 -8.52
CA LYS A 890 57.58 -17.64 -9.92
C LYS A 890 58.92 -17.28 -10.56
N THR A 891 59.90 -16.82 -9.80
CA THR A 891 61.25 -16.51 -10.32
C THR A 891 62.19 -17.71 -10.36
N ASN A 892 61.95 -18.74 -9.53
CA ASN A 892 62.80 -19.95 -9.48
C ASN A 892 62.23 -21.13 -10.29
N GLY A 893 61.19 -20.91 -11.11
CA GLY A 893 60.54 -21.92 -11.94
C GLY A 893 61.28 -22.32 -13.23
N GLU A 894 62.54 -21.91 -13.38
CA GLU A 894 63.45 -22.38 -14.43
C GLU A 894 64.73 -22.89 -13.79
N ILE A 895 64.71 -24.06 -13.15
CA ILE A 895 65.83 -25.01 -13.07
C ILE A 895 65.23 -26.42 -12.92
N SER A 896 65.55 -27.26 -13.90
CA SER A 896 65.17 -28.66 -14.07
C SER A 896 65.85 -29.60 -13.07
N CYS A 897 65.18 -30.71 -12.71
CA CYS A 897 65.55 -32.08 -13.13
C CYS A 897 64.99 -33.19 -12.21
N HIS A 898 64.46 -34.21 -12.90
CA HIS A 898 64.09 -35.58 -12.51
C HIS A 898 62.80 -35.85 -11.72
#